data_AF-A0A834MLL1-F1
#
_entry.id   AF-A0A834MLL1-F1
#
_cell.length_a   1.000
_cell.length_b   1.000
_cell.length_c   1.000
_cell.angle_alpha   90.00
_cell.angle_beta   90.00
_cell.angle_gamma   90.00
#
_symmetry.space_group_name_H-M   'P 1'
#
loop_
_entity.id
_entity.type
_entity.pdbx_description
1 polymer ?
#
loop_
_entity_poly.entity_id
_entity_poly.type
_entity_poly.pdbx_seq_one_letter_code
_entity_poly.pdbx_strand_id
1 'polypeptide(L)'
;MGKNHRHKKDLKAEKAKTKLKQTKTKFLPKGLNITNTTFKVKSIVIPEQLKKKDDEEILSKRKLNVKDLLTRIKHYSENVRHLACEELADIIQVYTEEVVQQHLSSICLAISSLMQDKENKVRKDAVKCIQTMLRFIPHSKLVPFFDYFSTNLRCAMTNIDKNIQEDSLLFLDCFIHMDCGLIVKTSDKLLPDFLSLISKLRSDSQVGRTLTLNLGSKMTSIAWRIKVLSRLYAILNMIISQEDTVGNVYKRGVDALKTPRFGLYKYNYAERLEKSSANIFGNQVSLVSKETNNFNQHIIALIPLLHETWLEVMPEGKVKKAPTESTDLNEETAMLLSCILNILYLLWKYVKRIQNENISVESVFLTSHGRKFLLNLLSDFPYCQLGAKSRKKKGSNALFIDANDDPKCTKENLLICYLYSIIFVKVKHGSKKEANTITAFITKCLFQNKSFKEEEISCLVRFFRLCFEGNQQDWRYFGFDLRTMLENLITFYECANVSHKDRLCLFRLLSMVNDNSHLNKLPKFEQWLSSLPNALCEENITDAMVFELLQLSKKNCTVFHAALVKSIPEILANLDNIKIIYEDDSISCNEDHVKRNIANIFYFLSRGENLQPIKDYVNSDELSSEYKKYFEEMLKLRAEFNRI
;
A
#
# COMPACT_ATOMS: atom_id res chain seq x y z
N MET A 1 104.16 38.26 -40.33
CA MET A 1 102.79 37.72 -40.56
C MET A 1 101.77 38.77 -40.12
N GLY A 2 100.86 39.22 -40.99
CA GLY A 2 99.81 40.17 -40.59
C GLY A 2 99.17 40.94 -41.74
N LYS A 3 98.34 40.29 -42.57
CA LYS A 3 97.48 41.00 -43.57
C LYS A 3 96.03 40.47 -43.73
N ASN A 4 95.61 39.40 -43.04
CA ASN A 4 94.31 38.74 -43.33
C ASN A 4 93.19 38.91 -42.28
N HIS A 5 93.38 39.71 -41.23
CA HIS A 5 92.36 39.83 -40.19
C HIS A 5 91.19 40.75 -40.58
N ARG A 6 91.43 41.75 -41.44
CA ARG A 6 90.39 42.69 -41.89
C ARG A 6 89.40 42.01 -42.84
N HIS A 7 89.92 41.31 -43.85
CA HIS A 7 89.10 40.53 -44.80
C HIS A 7 88.24 39.45 -44.13
N LYS A 8 88.78 38.74 -43.13
CA LYS A 8 87.98 37.77 -42.34
C LYS A 8 86.88 38.45 -41.50
N LYS A 9 87.12 39.67 -41.00
CA LYS A 9 86.12 40.44 -40.24
C LYS A 9 85.02 40.96 -41.16
N ASP A 10 85.37 41.43 -42.35
CA ASP A 10 84.43 41.94 -43.35
C ASP A 10 83.54 40.82 -43.91
N LEU A 11 84.11 39.63 -44.18
CA LEU A 11 83.33 38.44 -44.55
C LEU A 11 82.38 37.97 -43.45
N LYS A 12 82.77 38.10 -42.17
CA LYS A 12 81.88 37.80 -41.04
C LYS A 12 80.75 38.82 -40.94
N ALA A 13 81.05 40.10 -41.18
CA ALA A 13 80.06 41.17 -41.21
C ALA A 13 79.09 41.03 -42.39
N GLU A 14 79.55 40.60 -43.56
CA GLU A 14 78.67 40.30 -44.71
C GLU A 14 77.78 39.08 -44.47
N LYS A 15 78.30 38.00 -43.88
CA LYS A 15 77.47 36.82 -43.54
C LYS A 15 76.42 37.09 -42.45
N ALA A 16 76.63 38.11 -41.61
CA ALA A 16 75.68 38.55 -40.60
C ALA A 16 74.57 39.46 -41.17
N LYS A 17 74.72 39.99 -42.39
CA LYS A 17 73.64 40.70 -43.08
C LYS A 17 72.64 39.66 -43.63
N THR A 18 71.38 39.77 -43.22
CA THR A 18 70.31 38.91 -43.73
C THR A 18 70.18 39.08 -45.24
N LYS A 19 70.54 38.04 -46.02
CA LYS A 19 70.43 38.05 -47.48
C LYS A 19 68.98 38.30 -47.90
N LEU A 20 68.77 39.11 -48.94
CA LEU A 20 67.46 39.32 -49.55
C LEU A 20 66.92 37.97 -50.06
N LYS A 21 65.93 37.41 -49.35
CA LYS A 21 65.18 36.25 -49.85
C LYS A 21 64.12 36.77 -50.82
N GLN A 22 64.35 36.59 -52.12
CA GLN A 22 63.49 37.09 -53.20
C GLN A 22 62.06 36.51 -53.22
N THR A 23 61.72 35.56 -52.35
CA THR A 23 60.50 34.74 -52.51
C THR A 23 59.49 34.81 -51.37
N LYS A 24 59.72 35.57 -50.29
CA LYS A 24 58.72 35.67 -49.20
C LYS A 24 58.58 37.10 -48.69
N THR A 25 57.50 37.74 -49.15
CA THR A 25 56.92 39.07 -48.83
C THR A 25 57.17 40.18 -49.86
N LYS A 26 56.09 40.87 -50.23
CA LYS A 26 56.00 41.93 -51.26
C LYS A 26 56.71 43.24 -50.86
N PHE A 27 57.32 43.30 -49.68
CA PHE A 27 57.94 44.49 -49.10
C PHE A 27 59.32 44.13 -48.54
N LEU A 28 60.30 45.03 -48.70
CA LEU A 28 61.65 44.85 -48.15
C LEU A 28 61.61 44.70 -46.62
N PRO A 29 62.57 43.95 -46.02
CA PRO A 29 62.68 43.87 -44.57
C PRO A 29 62.83 45.27 -43.98
N LYS A 30 62.02 45.58 -42.95
CA LYS A 30 62.07 46.83 -42.21
C LYS A 30 63.51 47.09 -41.72
N GLY A 31 64.03 48.29 -41.93
CA GLY A 31 65.38 48.69 -41.55
C GLY A 31 65.71 48.45 -40.07
N LEU A 32 66.99 48.21 -39.78
CA LEU A 32 67.51 47.80 -38.46
C LEU A 32 67.17 48.76 -37.31
N ASN A 33 66.85 50.03 -37.60
CA ASN A 33 66.54 51.06 -36.61
C ASN A 33 65.04 51.28 -36.41
N ILE A 34 64.17 50.37 -36.88
CA ILE A 34 62.73 50.49 -36.70
C ILE A 34 62.34 49.98 -35.31
N THR A 35 62.00 50.90 -34.42
CA THR A 35 61.38 50.59 -33.12
C THR A 35 60.00 49.98 -33.36
N ASN A 36 59.84 48.71 -32.97
CA ASN A 36 58.54 48.05 -33.07
C ASN A 36 57.62 48.46 -31.91
N THR A 37 56.63 49.30 -32.19
CA THR A 37 55.65 49.79 -31.20
C THR A 37 54.45 48.85 -31.00
N THR A 38 54.45 47.66 -31.62
CA THR A 38 53.37 46.69 -31.39
C THR A 38 53.62 45.92 -30.09
N PHE A 39 53.02 46.37 -28.99
CA PHE A 39 52.91 45.60 -27.76
C PHE A 39 51.46 45.17 -27.54
N LYS A 40 51.26 43.96 -27.02
CA LYS A 40 49.93 43.44 -26.65
C LYS A 40 49.86 43.37 -25.13
N VAL A 41 49.05 44.23 -24.53
CA VAL A 41 48.71 44.14 -23.10
C VAL A 41 47.46 43.28 -22.97
N LYS A 42 47.55 42.20 -22.18
CA LYS A 42 46.38 41.41 -21.78
C LYS A 42 45.99 41.81 -20.36
N SER A 43 44.71 42.05 -20.13
CA SER A 43 44.18 42.34 -18.79
C SER A 43 44.34 41.12 -17.88
N ILE A 44 44.79 41.35 -16.65
CA ILE A 44 44.81 40.32 -15.61
C ILE A 44 43.37 40.12 -15.15
N VAL A 45 42.81 38.93 -15.42
CA VAL A 45 41.49 38.54 -14.90
C VAL A 45 41.72 37.82 -13.58
N ILE A 46 41.36 38.48 -12.47
CA ILE A 46 41.39 37.86 -11.15
C ILE A 46 40.09 37.05 -11.00
N PRO A 47 40.16 35.77 -10.61
CA PRO A 47 38.96 34.99 -10.31
C PRO A 47 38.18 35.68 -9.18
N GLU A 48 36.87 35.88 -9.37
CA GLU A 48 36.00 36.51 -8.37
C GLU A 48 35.95 35.67 -7.10
N GLN A 49 36.48 36.19 -5.98
CA GLN A 49 36.61 35.41 -4.74
C GLN A 49 35.46 35.60 -3.75
N LEU A 50 34.79 36.76 -3.71
CA LEU A 50 33.68 37.06 -2.79
C LEU A 50 32.74 38.12 -3.39
N LYS A 51 31.53 37.75 -3.81
CA LYS A 51 30.48 38.70 -4.19
C LYS A 51 29.81 39.28 -2.93
N LYS A 52 29.48 40.57 -2.94
CA LYS A 52 28.41 41.10 -2.06
C LYS A 52 27.11 40.45 -2.55
N LYS A 53 26.42 39.76 -1.66
CA LYS A 53 25.13 39.13 -1.96
C LYS A 53 24.03 40.17 -1.77
N ASP A 54 23.09 40.23 -2.69
CA ASP A 54 21.93 41.12 -2.58
C ASP A 54 21.07 40.72 -1.38
N ASP A 55 20.43 41.70 -0.73
CA ASP A 55 19.65 41.49 0.50
C ASP A 55 18.42 40.58 0.28
N GLU A 56 18.01 40.34 -0.98
CA GLU A 56 16.90 39.45 -1.36
C GLU A 56 17.34 38.01 -1.72
N GLU A 57 18.63 37.69 -1.73
CA GLU A 57 19.07 36.32 -2.03
C GLU A 57 18.75 35.34 -0.88
N ILE A 58 18.33 34.12 -1.22
CA ILE A 58 18.08 33.05 -0.24
C ILE A 58 19.42 32.58 0.32
N LEU A 59 19.63 32.83 1.61
CA LEU A 59 20.88 32.54 2.30
C LEU A 59 20.70 31.52 3.42
N SER A 60 21.64 30.58 3.49
CA SER A 60 21.80 29.71 4.67
C SER A 60 22.25 30.51 5.90
N LYS A 61 22.25 29.86 7.07
CA LYS A 61 22.84 30.40 8.32
C LYS A 61 24.29 30.87 8.14
N ARG A 62 25.03 30.31 7.19
CA ARG A 62 26.42 30.69 6.84
C ARG A 62 26.52 31.61 5.63
N LYS A 63 25.41 32.24 5.23
CA LYS A 63 25.30 33.15 4.08
C LYS A 63 25.67 32.48 2.75
N LEU A 64 25.33 31.21 2.58
CA LEU A 64 25.54 30.46 1.33
C LEU A 64 24.24 30.42 0.53
N ASN A 65 24.32 30.61 -0.78
CA ASN A 65 23.15 30.46 -1.65
C ASN A 65 22.99 28.98 -2.03
N VAL A 66 21.85 28.62 -2.64
CA VAL A 66 21.57 27.23 -3.02
C VAL A 66 22.60 26.68 -4.01
N LYS A 67 23.11 27.48 -4.96
CA LYS A 67 24.12 27.05 -5.93
C LYS A 67 25.48 26.74 -5.28
N ASP A 68 25.88 27.54 -4.29
CA ASP A 68 27.08 27.34 -3.49
C ASP A 68 26.97 26.03 -2.71
N LEU A 69 25.81 25.78 -2.09
CA LEU A 69 25.53 24.55 -1.34
C LEU A 69 25.57 23.32 -2.25
N LEU A 70 24.92 23.38 -3.42
CA LEU A 70 24.96 22.29 -4.42
C LEU A 70 26.39 21.98 -4.89
N THR A 71 27.25 22.99 -4.97
CA THR A 71 28.67 22.80 -5.29
C THR A 71 29.41 22.13 -4.14
N ARG A 72 29.14 22.54 -2.89
CA ARG A 72 29.74 21.97 -1.68
C ARG A 72 29.30 20.54 -1.38
N ILE A 73 28.11 20.14 -1.80
CA ILE A 73 27.62 18.75 -1.72
C ILE A 73 28.53 17.77 -2.50
N LYS A 74 29.25 18.23 -3.52
CA LYS A 74 30.18 17.42 -4.32
C LYS A 74 31.64 17.54 -3.87
N HIS A 75 31.89 18.22 -2.76
CA HIS A 75 33.25 18.48 -2.28
C HIS A 75 33.89 17.19 -1.72
N TYR A 76 35.21 17.04 -1.84
CA TYR A 76 35.90 15.82 -1.38
C TYR A 76 35.83 15.62 0.15
N SER A 77 35.76 16.72 0.92
CA SER A 77 35.67 16.66 2.39
C SER A 77 34.28 16.26 2.87
N GLU A 78 34.21 15.22 3.71
CA GLU A 78 33.00 14.77 4.41
C GLU A 78 32.31 15.91 5.18
N ASN A 79 33.08 16.65 6.00
CA ASN A 79 32.56 17.75 6.81
C ASN A 79 31.86 18.82 5.98
N VAL A 80 32.43 19.15 4.82
CA VAL A 80 31.83 20.13 3.91
C VAL A 80 30.53 19.60 3.29
N ARG A 81 30.49 18.33 2.89
CA ARG A 81 29.32 17.71 2.26
C ARG A 81 28.14 17.58 3.22
N HIS A 82 28.35 17.03 4.41
CA HIS A 82 27.24 16.79 5.34
C HIS A 82 26.68 18.13 5.87
N LEU A 83 27.53 19.12 6.16
CA LEU A 83 27.07 20.46 6.56
C LEU A 83 26.31 21.17 5.44
N ALA A 84 26.75 21.02 4.18
CA ALA A 84 26.01 21.58 3.05
C ALA A 84 24.64 20.91 2.86
N CYS A 85 24.54 19.60 3.11
CA CYS A 85 23.28 18.86 3.07
C CYS A 85 22.32 19.29 4.18
N GLU A 86 22.83 19.47 5.40
CA GLU A 86 22.06 19.97 6.56
C GLU A 86 21.54 21.40 6.31
N GLU A 87 22.41 22.30 5.85
CA GLU A 87 22.02 23.68 5.51
C GLU A 87 21.01 23.74 4.36
N LEU A 88 21.10 22.81 3.40
CA LEU A 88 20.12 22.73 2.31
C LEU A 88 18.74 22.27 2.80
N ALA A 89 18.69 21.34 3.76
CA ALA A 89 17.44 20.93 4.41
C ALA A 89 16.79 22.10 5.14
N ASP A 90 17.57 22.89 5.90
CA ASP A 90 17.10 24.09 6.57
C ASP A 90 16.50 25.11 5.57
N ILE A 91 17.16 25.33 4.43
CA ILE A 91 16.64 26.25 3.40
C ILE A 91 15.31 25.75 2.80
N ILE A 92 15.20 24.44 2.52
CA ILE A 92 13.97 23.86 1.95
C ILE A 92 12.79 24.05 2.92
N GLN A 93 13.04 23.94 4.22
CA GLN A 93 12.02 24.11 5.25
C GLN A 93 11.55 25.58 5.37
N VAL A 94 12.44 26.55 5.20
CA VAL A 94 12.12 27.98 5.39
C VAL A 94 11.59 28.64 4.11
N TYR A 95 12.18 28.32 2.94
CA TYR A 95 11.91 28.98 1.65
C TYR A 95 11.39 27.98 0.62
N THR A 96 10.35 27.22 0.97
CA THR A 96 9.88 26.08 0.16
C THR A 96 9.42 26.50 -1.24
N GLU A 97 8.64 27.57 -1.38
CA GLU A 97 8.02 27.94 -2.66
C GLU A 97 9.07 28.38 -3.70
N GLU A 98 10.01 29.23 -3.30
CA GLU A 98 11.06 29.78 -4.17
C GLU A 98 12.04 28.69 -4.59
N VAL A 99 12.43 27.82 -3.66
CA VAL A 99 13.31 26.67 -3.93
C VAL A 99 12.66 25.71 -4.93
N VAL A 100 11.36 25.47 -4.78
CA VAL A 100 10.58 24.61 -5.70
C VAL A 100 10.54 25.21 -7.11
N GLN A 101 10.37 26.52 -7.23
CA GLN A 101 10.30 27.19 -8.54
C GLN A 101 11.65 27.24 -9.27
N GLN A 102 12.75 27.47 -8.56
CA GLN A 102 14.04 27.79 -9.20
C GLN A 102 15.06 26.65 -9.18
N HIS A 103 15.03 25.76 -8.18
CA HIS A 103 16.17 24.88 -7.88
C HIS A 103 15.80 23.40 -7.67
N LEU A 104 14.52 23.04 -7.74
CA LEU A 104 14.04 21.70 -7.41
C LEU A 104 14.76 20.57 -8.16
N SER A 105 14.87 20.69 -9.49
CA SER A 105 15.53 19.67 -10.32
C SER A 105 16.98 19.42 -9.90
N SER A 106 17.75 20.51 -9.70
CA SER A 106 19.15 20.42 -9.28
C SER A 106 19.32 19.87 -7.87
N ILE A 107 18.38 20.18 -6.96
CA ILE A 107 18.38 19.65 -5.59
C ILE A 107 18.05 18.16 -5.60
N CYS A 108 17.00 17.74 -6.29
CA CYS A 108 16.63 16.32 -6.41
C CYS A 108 17.79 15.48 -6.97
N LEU A 109 18.47 15.97 -8.01
CA LEU A 109 19.62 15.28 -8.60
C LEU A 109 20.81 15.21 -7.62
N ALA A 110 21.13 16.30 -6.93
CA ALA A 110 22.25 16.33 -5.99
C ALA A 110 21.99 15.45 -4.75
N ILE A 111 20.83 15.59 -4.12
CA ILE A 111 20.48 14.85 -2.91
C ILE A 111 20.29 13.36 -3.18
N SER A 112 19.66 12.98 -4.31
CA SER A 112 19.55 11.56 -4.67
C SER A 112 20.92 10.89 -4.87
N SER A 113 21.91 11.60 -5.41
CA SER A 113 23.26 11.06 -5.57
C SER A 113 23.97 10.76 -4.24
N LEU A 114 23.61 11.46 -3.16
CA LEU A 114 24.18 11.23 -1.82
C LEU A 114 23.75 9.90 -1.20
N MET A 115 22.75 9.21 -1.75
CA MET A 115 22.40 7.84 -1.33
C MET A 115 23.58 6.87 -1.49
N GLN A 116 24.45 7.13 -2.47
CA GLN A 116 25.62 6.33 -2.80
C GLN A 116 26.93 6.90 -2.21
N ASP A 117 26.84 7.88 -1.32
CA ASP A 117 28.03 8.49 -0.72
C ASP A 117 28.81 7.44 0.09
N LYS A 118 30.14 7.51 0.04
CA LYS A 118 31.02 6.62 0.80
C LYS A 118 30.85 6.80 2.32
N GLU A 119 30.62 8.04 2.76
CA GLU A 119 30.64 8.37 4.18
C GLU A 119 29.25 8.26 4.82
N ASN A 120 29.13 7.46 5.89
CA ASN A 120 27.87 7.21 6.60
C ASN A 120 27.21 8.50 7.10
N LYS A 121 28.03 9.44 7.62
CA LYS A 121 27.53 10.73 8.14
C LYS A 121 26.79 11.52 7.06
N VAL A 122 27.34 11.59 5.85
CA VAL A 122 26.72 12.28 4.72
C VAL A 122 25.42 11.58 4.31
N ARG A 123 25.40 10.24 4.26
CA ARG A 123 24.18 9.48 3.96
C ARG A 123 23.07 9.74 4.99
N LYS A 124 23.39 9.77 6.29
CA LYS A 124 22.42 10.09 7.35
C LYS A 124 21.83 11.48 7.23
N ASP A 125 22.64 12.48 6.91
CA ASP A 125 22.14 13.84 6.71
C ASP A 125 21.33 13.95 5.40
N ALA A 126 21.67 13.17 4.37
CA ALA A 126 20.87 13.05 3.15
C ALA A 126 19.48 12.42 3.42
N VAL A 127 19.39 11.40 4.28
CA VAL A 127 18.10 10.82 4.74
C VAL A 127 17.21 11.91 5.34
N LYS A 128 17.75 12.72 6.26
CA LYS A 128 17.00 13.83 6.88
C LYS A 128 16.57 14.89 5.86
N CYS A 129 17.45 15.21 4.91
CA CYS A 129 17.15 16.16 3.85
C CYS A 129 16.00 15.65 2.95
N ILE A 130 16.01 14.37 2.57
CA ILE A 130 14.91 13.75 1.81
C ILE A 130 13.61 13.74 2.60
N GLN A 131 13.64 13.41 3.89
CA GLN A 131 12.45 13.49 4.75
C GLN A 131 11.87 14.91 4.79
N THR A 132 12.75 15.92 4.86
CA THR A 132 12.37 17.34 4.82
C THR A 132 11.74 17.68 3.47
N MET A 133 12.35 17.28 2.36
CA MET A 133 11.79 17.46 1.02
C MET A 133 10.40 16.85 0.88
N LEU A 134 10.22 15.59 1.31
CA LEU A 134 8.95 14.87 1.20
C LEU A 134 7.84 15.46 2.10
N ARG A 135 8.22 16.12 3.20
CA ARG A 135 7.28 16.75 4.15
C ARG A 135 6.80 18.11 3.67
N PHE A 136 7.70 18.95 3.14
CA PHE A 136 7.37 20.35 2.81
C PHE A 136 7.00 20.54 1.33
N ILE A 137 7.56 19.74 0.41
CA ILE A 137 7.30 19.91 -1.02
C ILE A 137 6.06 19.09 -1.42
N PRO A 138 5.06 19.70 -2.09
CA PRO A 138 3.90 18.97 -2.59
C PRO A 138 4.32 17.80 -3.50
N HIS A 139 3.79 16.60 -3.23
CA HIS A 139 4.20 15.38 -3.95
C HIS A 139 3.98 15.49 -5.46
N SER A 140 2.95 16.22 -5.91
CA SER A 140 2.68 16.49 -7.32
C SER A 140 3.85 17.17 -8.06
N LYS A 141 4.66 17.96 -7.36
CA LYS A 141 5.87 18.62 -7.91
C LYS A 141 7.10 17.72 -7.89
N LEU A 142 7.13 16.69 -7.03
CA LEU A 142 8.24 15.75 -6.94
C LEU A 142 8.13 14.60 -7.95
N VAL A 143 6.92 14.26 -8.39
CA VAL A 143 6.65 13.18 -9.35
C VAL A 143 7.59 13.18 -10.58
N PRO A 144 7.87 14.31 -11.25
CA PRO A 144 8.77 14.33 -12.42
C PRO A 144 10.22 13.94 -12.11
N PHE A 145 10.62 13.96 -10.84
CA PHE A 145 12.00 13.71 -10.39
C PHE A 145 12.18 12.35 -9.72
N PHE A 146 11.12 11.52 -9.71
CA PHE A 146 11.12 10.19 -9.08
C PHE A 146 12.18 9.26 -9.66
N ASP A 147 12.51 9.38 -10.94
CA ASP A 147 13.54 8.56 -11.58
C ASP A 147 14.93 8.79 -10.98
N TYR A 148 15.24 10.01 -10.52
CA TYR A 148 16.50 10.28 -9.82
C TYR A 148 16.58 9.51 -8.51
N PHE A 149 15.51 9.53 -7.71
CA PHE A 149 15.45 8.82 -6.44
C PHE A 149 15.44 7.31 -6.65
N SER A 150 14.62 6.80 -7.57
CA SER A 150 14.52 5.36 -7.85
C SER A 150 15.84 4.80 -8.36
N THR A 151 16.49 5.45 -9.33
CA THR A 151 17.75 4.97 -9.90
C THR A 151 18.86 4.95 -8.85
N ASN A 152 19.04 6.04 -8.09
CA ASN A 152 20.08 6.08 -7.05
C ASN A 152 19.81 5.11 -5.90
N LEU A 153 18.54 4.94 -5.51
CA LEU A 153 18.15 3.98 -4.48
C LEU A 153 18.46 2.54 -4.91
N ARG A 154 18.10 2.18 -6.15
CA ARG A 154 18.42 0.86 -6.72
C ARG A 154 19.93 0.63 -6.79
N CYS A 155 20.70 1.61 -7.26
CA CYS A 155 22.16 1.53 -7.25
C CYS A 155 22.74 1.38 -5.84
N ALA A 156 22.15 2.03 -4.83
CA ALA A 156 22.55 1.87 -3.43
C ALA A 156 22.22 0.46 -2.90
N MET A 157 21.07 -0.11 -3.26
CA MET A 157 20.68 -1.48 -2.89
C MET A 157 21.59 -2.55 -3.51
N THR A 158 22.08 -2.33 -4.73
CA THR A 158 22.99 -3.25 -5.43
C THR A 158 24.46 -2.88 -5.28
N ASN A 159 24.80 -1.95 -4.36
CA ASN A 159 26.17 -1.47 -4.19
C ASN A 159 27.10 -2.58 -3.68
N ILE A 160 28.39 -2.52 -3.98
CA ILE A 160 29.37 -3.49 -3.48
C ILE A 160 29.63 -3.30 -1.98
N ASP A 161 29.48 -2.07 -1.46
CA ASP A 161 29.63 -1.75 -0.04
C ASP A 161 28.36 -2.08 0.76
N LYS A 162 28.49 -3.01 1.72
CA LYS A 162 27.41 -3.44 2.61
C LYS A 162 26.83 -2.31 3.47
N ASN A 163 27.63 -1.30 3.83
CA ASN A 163 27.14 -0.17 4.62
C ASN A 163 26.20 0.72 3.79
N ILE A 164 26.52 0.91 2.51
CA ILE A 164 25.66 1.64 1.58
C ILE A 164 24.37 0.85 1.33
N GLN A 165 24.49 -0.47 1.15
CA GLN A 165 23.35 -1.36 1.04
C GLN A 165 22.43 -1.29 2.28
N GLU A 166 22.97 -1.30 3.49
CA GLU A 166 22.16 -1.20 4.72
C GLU A 166 21.48 0.16 4.85
N ASP A 167 22.20 1.26 4.59
CA ASP A 167 21.64 2.61 4.64
C ASP A 167 20.63 2.86 3.52
N SER A 168 20.70 2.14 2.39
CA SER A 168 19.68 2.17 1.33
C SER A 168 18.27 1.86 1.86
N LEU A 169 18.17 1.02 2.89
CA LEU A 169 16.89 0.71 3.54
C LEU A 169 16.34 1.90 4.32
N LEU A 170 17.19 2.78 4.85
CA LEU A 170 16.75 4.01 5.53
C LEU A 170 16.19 5.03 4.53
N PHE A 171 16.78 5.10 3.34
CA PHE A 171 16.22 5.91 2.25
C PHE A 171 14.89 5.37 1.78
N LEU A 172 14.76 4.04 1.62
CA LEU A 172 13.50 3.38 1.29
C LEU A 172 12.41 3.69 2.34
N ASP A 173 12.75 3.64 3.63
CA ASP A 173 11.84 3.96 4.73
C ASP A 173 11.24 5.37 4.59
N CYS A 174 12.00 6.35 4.10
CA CYS A 174 11.49 7.71 3.88
C CYS A 174 10.34 7.74 2.87
N PHE A 175 10.47 6.99 1.77
CA PHE A 175 9.46 6.96 0.71
C PHE A 175 8.23 6.13 1.09
N ILE A 176 8.41 5.10 1.91
CA ILE A 176 7.29 4.32 2.45
C ILE A 176 6.49 5.16 3.46
N HIS A 177 7.16 5.86 4.37
CA HIS A 177 6.50 6.64 5.43
C HIS A 177 5.64 7.79 4.90
N MET A 178 6.08 8.47 3.85
CA MET A 178 5.40 9.66 3.32
C MET A 178 4.39 9.34 2.20
N ASP A 179 4.36 8.09 1.71
CA ASP A 179 3.55 7.63 0.57
C ASP A 179 3.41 8.66 -0.57
N CYS A 180 4.53 9.05 -1.15
CA CYS A 180 4.56 10.00 -2.27
C CYS A 180 4.22 9.36 -3.64
N GLY A 181 3.88 8.06 -3.68
CA GLY A 181 3.64 7.32 -4.93
C GLY A 181 4.88 6.83 -5.68
N LEU A 182 6.11 7.11 -5.20
CA LEU A 182 7.36 6.61 -5.81
C LEU A 182 7.40 5.08 -5.87
N ILE A 183 7.04 4.42 -4.75
CA ILE A 183 7.12 2.96 -4.60
C ILE A 183 6.19 2.27 -5.59
N VAL A 184 4.96 2.76 -5.74
CA VAL A 184 3.97 2.17 -6.66
C VAL A 184 4.41 2.33 -8.12
N LYS A 185 4.97 3.49 -8.50
CA LYS A 185 5.43 3.72 -9.88
C LYS A 185 6.67 2.92 -10.28
N THR A 186 7.46 2.49 -9.30
CA THR A 186 8.76 1.86 -9.54
C THR A 186 8.84 0.44 -8.97
N SER A 187 7.70 -0.13 -8.55
CA SER A 187 7.61 -1.44 -7.89
C SER A 187 8.25 -2.56 -8.70
N ASP A 188 8.04 -2.56 -10.02
CA ASP A 188 8.52 -3.61 -10.93
C ASP A 188 10.04 -3.73 -10.92
N LYS A 189 10.74 -2.61 -10.69
CA LYS A 189 12.20 -2.51 -10.69
C LYS A 189 12.79 -2.51 -9.29
N LEU A 190 12.12 -1.85 -8.34
CA LEU A 190 12.58 -1.71 -6.96
C LEU A 190 12.44 -3.01 -6.17
N LEU A 191 11.35 -3.76 -6.35
CA LEU A 191 11.11 -4.98 -5.58
C LEU A 191 12.13 -6.09 -5.87
N PRO A 192 12.51 -6.38 -7.14
CA PRO A 192 13.59 -7.32 -7.43
C PRO A 192 14.90 -6.98 -6.73
N ASP A 193 15.31 -5.71 -6.77
CA ASP A 193 16.55 -5.23 -6.15
C ASP A 193 16.48 -5.33 -4.62
N PHE A 194 15.35 -4.91 -4.03
CA PHE A 194 15.09 -5.07 -2.59
C PHE A 194 15.13 -6.54 -2.17
N LEU A 195 14.47 -7.43 -2.90
CA LEU A 195 14.45 -8.87 -2.62
C LEU A 195 15.82 -9.51 -2.78
N SER A 196 16.60 -9.09 -3.78
CA SER A 196 17.98 -9.54 -3.97
C SER A 196 18.92 -9.03 -2.86
N LEU A 197 18.66 -7.85 -2.30
CA LEU A 197 19.44 -7.32 -1.18
C LEU A 197 19.20 -8.14 0.10
N ILE A 198 17.94 -8.45 0.39
CA ILE A 198 17.57 -9.10 1.65
C ILE A 198 17.70 -10.63 1.60
N SER A 199 17.92 -11.22 0.42
CA SER A 199 18.01 -12.67 0.25
C SER A 199 19.26 -13.08 -0.55
N LYS A 200 19.94 -14.14 -0.11
CA LYS A 200 21.05 -14.76 -0.84
C LYS A 200 20.57 -16.00 -1.57
N LEU A 201 21.06 -16.20 -2.79
CA LEU A 201 20.91 -17.47 -3.49
C LEU A 201 21.74 -18.53 -2.79
N ARG A 202 21.15 -19.69 -2.48
CA ARG A 202 21.90 -20.83 -1.93
C ARG A 202 22.88 -21.37 -2.98
N SER A 203 24.07 -21.77 -2.51
CA SER A 203 25.08 -22.45 -3.33
C SER A 203 24.74 -23.92 -3.58
N ASP A 204 23.88 -24.52 -2.76
CA ASP A 204 23.47 -25.91 -2.89
C ASP A 204 22.33 -26.01 -3.90
N SER A 205 22.32 -27.07 -4.71
CA SER A 205 21.51 -27.33 -5.91
C SER A 205 19.97 -27.25 -5.80
N GLN A 206 19.43 -26.72 -4.70
CA GLN A 206 18.02 -26.35 -4.52
C GLN A 206 17.86 -24.87 -4.89
N VAL A 207 16.92 -24.55 -5.78
CA VAL A 207 16.55 -23.18 -6.16
C VAL A 207 15.83 -22.51 -4.99
N GLY A 208 16.59 -22.07 -3.99
CA GLY A 208 16.10 -21.44 -2.78
C GLY A 208 16.89 -20.18 -2.47
N ARG A 209 16.17 -19.09 -2.18
CA ARG A 209 16.73 -17.87 -1.60
C ARG A 209 16.55 -17.94 -0.09
N THR A 210 17.57 -17.60 0.69
CA THR A 210 17.50 -17.53 2.16
C THR A 210 17.75 -16.10 2.62
N LEU A 211 17.04 -15.64 3.66
CA LEU A 211 17.21 -14.30 4.20
C LEU A 211 18.65 -14.11 4.71
N THR A 212 19.30 -13.02 4.33
CA THR A 212 20.70 -12.78 4.70
C THR A 212 20.87 -12.58 6.20
N LEU A 213 21.61 -13.47 6.86
CA LEU A 213 21.93 -13.32 8.28
C LEU A 213 22.76 -12.04 8.51
N ASN A 214 22.15 -11.07 9.20
CA ASN A 214 22.69 -9.85 9.80
C ASN A 214 23.90 -9.17 9.11
N LEU A 215 23.66 -7.99 8.54
CA LEU A 215 24.66 -7.14 7.85
C LEU A 215 25.71 -6.45 8.77
N GLY A 216 25.91 -6.92 10.00
CA GLY A 216 26.95 -6.39 10.91
C GLY A 216 26.41 -5.57 12.10
N SER A 217 25.10 -5.54 12.33
CA SER A 217 24.49 -4.83 13.47
C SER A 217 24.47 -5.66 14.77
N LYS A 218 24.35 -4.98 15.92
CA LYS A 218 24.18 -5.58 17.27
C LYS A 218 22.78 -6.21 17.52
N MET A 219 21.93 -6.29 16.50
CA MET A 219 20.52 -6.72 16.61
C MET A 219 20.38 -8.25 16.46
N THR A 220 19.36 -8.85 17.09
CA THR A 220 19.06 -10.29 16.93
C THR A 220 18.61 -10.60 15.50
N SER A 221 18.83 -11.84 15.04
CA SER A 221 18.41 -12.29 13.70
C SER A 221 16.89 -12.14 13.51
N ILE A 222 16.10 -12.45 14.53
CA ILE A 222 14.64 -12.35 14.51
C ILE A 222 14.19 -10.88 14.38
N ALA A 223 14.75 -9.98 15.19
CA ALA A 223 14.43 -8.55 15.10
C ALA A 223 14.82 -7.94 13.74
N TRP A 224 15.95 -8.36 13.15
CA TRP A 224 16.32 -7.96 11.79
C TRP A 224 15.31 -8.46 10.75
N ARG A 225 14.88 -9.72 10.84
CA ARG A 225 13.87 -10.29 9.93
C ARG A 225 12.54 -9.58 10.03
N ILE A 226 12.08 -9.27 11.25
CA ILE A 226 10.86 -8.48 11.45
C ILE A 226 10.98 -7.13 10.76
N LYS A 227 12.11 -6.43 10.93
CA LYS A 227 12.37 -5.11 10.31
C LYS A 227 12.39 -5.15 8.78
N VAL A 228 12.88 -6.25 8.19
CA VAL A 228 12.94 -6.42 6.75
C VAL A 228 11.58 -6.81 6.18
N LEU A 229 10.91 -7.78 6.81
CA LEU A 229 9.60 -8.24 6.40
C LEU A 229 8.53 -7.16 6.59
N SER A 230 8.64 -6.29 7.61
CA SER A 230 7.70 -5.18 7.79
C SER A 230 7.79 -4.16 6.65
N ARG A 231 8.99 -3.93 6.08
CA ARG A 231 9.15 -3.12 4.86
C ARG A 231 8.55 -3.78 3.64
N LEU A 232 8.76 -5.10 3.48
CA LEU A 232 8.13 -5.86 2.40
C LEU A 232 6.60 -5.77 2.49
N TYR A 233 6.05 -5.95 3.68
CA TYR A 233 4.63 -5.76 3.97
C TYR A 233 4.15 -4.35 3.55
N ALA A 234 4.86 -3.31 3.98
CA ALA A 234 4.48 -1.93 3.67
C ALA A 234 4.52 -1.65 2.15
N ILE A 235 5.55 -2.10 1.44
CA ILE A 235 5.65 -1.99 -0.02
C ILE A 235 4.47 -2.67 -0.71
N LEU A 236 4.18 -3.94 -0.35
CA LEU A 236 3.07 -4.68 -0.92
C LEU A 236 1.72 -4.02 -0.62
N ASN A 237 1.55 -3.46 0.59
CA ASN A 237 0.33 -2.79 0.99
C ASN A 237 0.10 -1.51 0.19
N MET A 238 1.15 -0.72 -0.07
CA MET A 238 1.08 0.49 -0.91
C MET A 238 0.68 0.16 -2.35
N ILE A 239 1.29 -0.87 -2.94
CA ILE A 239 0.97 -1.34 -4.30
C ILE A 239 -0.51 -1.71 -4.40
N ILE A 240 -1.00 -2.45 -3.40
CA ILE A 240 -2.38 -2.93 -3.39
C ILE A 240 -3.40 -1.80 -3.13
N SER A 241 -3.04 -0.81 -2.31
CA SER A 241 -3.97 0.25 -1.87
C SER A 241 -4.21 1.32 -2.94
N GLN A 242 -3.22 1.69 -3.76
CA GLN A 242 -3.44 2.69 -4.82
C GLN A 242 -4.41 2.20 -5.89
N GLU A 243 -4.35 0.93 -6.28
CA GLU A 243 -5.22 0.40 -7.34
C GLU A 243 -6.70 0.34 -6.94
N ASP A 244 -7.02 0.19 -5.64
CA ASP A 244 -8.39 0.25 -5.13
C ASP A 244 -8.99 1.66 -5.29
N THR A 245 -8.16 2.71 -5.30
CA THR A 245 -8.61 4.10 -5.51
C THR A 245 -8.85 4.43 -6.98
N VAL A 246 -8.03 3.92 -7.90
CA VAL A 246 -8.16 4.16 -9.35
C VAL A 246 -9.42 3.49 -9.90
N GLY A 247 -9.81 2.31 -9.38
CA GLY A 247 -11.05 1.63 -9.76
C GLY A 247 -12.34 2.41 -9.43
N ASN A 248 -12.31 3.28 -8.41
CA ASN A 248 -13.48 4.07 -7.97
C ASN A 248 -13.61 5.45 -8.64
N VAL A 249 -12.60 5.90 -9.40
CA VAL A 249 -12.69 7.19 -10.12
C VAL A 249 -13.59 7.08 -11.36
N TYR A 250 -13.71 5.89 -11.95
CA TYR A 250 -14.48 5.65 -13.18
C TYR A 250 -16.01 5.68 -13.02
N LYS A 251 -16.54 5.99 -11.82
CA LYS A 251 -17.99 6.09 -11.56
C LYS A 251 -18.46 7.40 -10.93
N ARG A 252 -17.63 8.44 -10.87
CA ARG A 252 -18.12 9.78 -10.52
C ARG A 252 -18.60 10.49 -11.78
N GLY A 253 -19.90 10.45 -12.02
CA GLY A 253 -20.55 11.38 -12.95
C GLY A 253 -20.18 12.81 -12.52
N VAL A 254 -19.53 13.55 -13.42
CA VAL A 254 -19.14 14.93 -13.18
C VAL A 254 -20.38 15.79 -13.35
N ASP A 255 -20.76 16.52 -12.29
CA ASP A 255 -21.85 17.50 -12.34
C ASP A 255 -21.42 18.68 -13.24
N ALA A 256 -21.96 18.69 -14.47
CA ALA A 256 -21.61 19.62 -15.52
C ALA A 256 -21.88 21.09 -15.15
N LEU A 257 -22.76 21.34 -14.16
CA LEU A 257 -23.11 22.68 -13.72
C LEU A 257 -22.07 23.29 -12.77
N LYS A 258 -21.22 22.48 -12.12
CA LYS A 258 -20.26 22.93 -11.11
C LYS A 258 -18.81 23.02 -11.58
N THR A 259 -18.50 22.49 -12.77
CA THR A 259 -17.12 22.46 -13.31
C THR A 259 -17.07 23.04 -14.72
N PRO A 260 -16.85 24.37 -14.88
CA PRO A 260 -16.85 25.04 -16.19
C PRO A 260 -15.61 24.73 -17.04
N ARG A 261 -14.69 23.88 -16.56
CA ARG A 261 -13.47 23.47 -17.27
C ARG A 261 -13.41 21.96 -17.36
N PHE A 262 -13.66 21.45 -18.56
CA PHE A 262 -13.49 20.04 -18.92
C PHE A 262 -12.21 19.88 -19.74
N GLY A 263 -11.39 18.89 -19.39
CA GLY A 263 -10.21 18.53 -20.19
C GLY A 263 -10.65 17.93 -21.52
N LEU A 264 -10.32 18.58 -22.63
CA LEU A 264 -10.63 18.14 -24.01
C LEU A 264 -9.88 16.88 -24.44
N TYR A 265 -8.86 16.45 -23.69
CA TYR A 265 -8.09 15.26 -24.01
C TYR A 265 -8.79 14.03 -23.45
N LYS A 266 -9.13 13.09 -24.33
CA LYS A 266 -9.58 11.74 -23.93
C LYS A 266 -8.61 11.21 -22.87
N TYR A 267 -9.13 10.71 -21.74
CA TYR A 267 -8.31 10.08 -20.69
C TYR A 267 -7.33 9.02 -21.24
N ASN A 268 -7.69 8.34 -22.33
CA ASN A 268 -6.84 7.37 -23.02
C ASN A 268 -5.54 7.99 -23.61
N TYR A 269 -5.52 9.30 -23.90
CA TYR A 269 -4.32 10.04 -24.30
C TYR A 269 -3.44 10.39 -23.11
N ALA A 270 -4.04 10.75 -21.96
CA ALA A 270 -3.31 10.95 -20.72
C ALA A 270 -2.64 9.65 -20.28
N GLU A 271 -3.31 8.50 -20.40
CA GLU A 271 -2.73 7.19 -20.10
C GLU A 271 -1.53 6.84 -21.02
N ARG A 272 -1.55 7.30 -22.29
CA ARG A 272 -0.40 7.15 -23.22
C ARG A 272 0.73 8.15 -22.94
N LEU A 273 0.42 9.35 -22.45
CA LEU A 273 1.40 10.36 -22.03
C LEU A 273 2.03 10.01 -20.67
N GLU A 274 1.26 9.43 -19.74
CA GLU A 274 1.72 8.95 -18.43
C GLU A 274 2.49 7.62 -18.53
N LYS A 275 2.09 6.72 -19.45
CA LYS A 275 2.92 5.57 -19.86
C LYS A 275 4.17 5.99 -20.64
N SER A 276 4.22 7.24 -21.11
CA SER A 276 5.47 7.88 -21.53
C SER A 276 6.17 8.43 -20.29
N SER A 277 6.60 7.52 -19.40
CA SER A 277 7.96 7.70 -18.90
C SER A 277 8.85 7.55 -20.13
N ALA A 278 9.08 8.68 -20.80
CA ALA A 278 10.23 8.81 -21.66
C ALA A 278 11.42 8.53 -20.74
N ASN A 279 11.78 7.24 -20.64
CA ASN A 279 13.12 6.84 -20.25
C ASN A 279 14.00 7.56 -21.25
N ILE A 280 14.55 8.71 -20.83
CA ILE A 280 15.49 9.53 -21.61
C ILE A 280 16.68 8.68 -22.08
N PHE A 281 16.85 7.47 -21.50
CA PHE A 281 17.77 6.43 -21.89
C PHE A 281 17.08 5.12 -22.35
N GLY A 282 16.47 5.13 -23.54
CA GLY A 282 16.52 4.00 -24.49
C GLY A 282 15.48 2.86 -24.42
N ASN A 283 14.97 2.50 -25.60
CA ASN A 283 14.32 1.26 -26.07
C ASN A 283 14.10 0.11 -25.07
N GLN A 284 12.85 -0.15 -24.65
CA GLN A 284 12.54 -1.27 -23.74
C GLN A 284 11.19 -2.01 -23.94
N VAL A 285 10.51 -1.98 -25.09
CA VAL A 285 9.30 -2.83 -25.26
C VAL A 285 9.63 -4.33 -25.07
N SER A 286 10.86 -4.75 -25.38
CA SER A 286 11.38 -6.11 -25.11
C SER A 286 11.94 -6.34 -23.70
N LEU A 287 12.23 -5.28 -22.94
CA LEU A 287 12.82 -5.37 -21.60
C LEU A 287 11.74 -5.39 -20.51
N VAL A 288 10.63 -4.66 -20.72
CA VAL A 288 9.47 -4.67 -19.81
C VAL A 288 8.90 -6.09 -19.63
N SER A 289 8.85 -6.92 -20.68
CA SER A 289 8.40 -8.32 -20.58
C SER A 289 9.39 -9.24 -19.85
N LYS A 290 10.70 -8.96 -19.94
CA LYS A 290 11.72 -9.67 -19.15
C LYS A 290 11.72 -9.23 -17.68
N GLU A 291 11.52 -7.94 -17.42
CA GLU A 291 11.43 -7.38 -16.07
C GLU A 291 10.18 -7.89 -15.31
N THR A 292 9.01 -7.94 -15.96
CA THR A 292 7.79 -8.53 -15.36
C THR A 292 7.94 -10.04 -15.10
N ASN A 293 8.60 -10.78 -15.99
CA ASN A 293 8.88 -12.19 -15.75
C ASN A 293 9.85 -12.41 -14.58
N ASN A 294 10.89 -11.57 -14.46
CA ASN A 294 11.78 -11.59 -13.31
C ASN A 294 11.03 -11.29 -12.01
N PHE A 295 10.18 -10.26 -12.01
CA PHE A 295 9.33 -9.91 -10.87
C PHE A 295 8.46 -11.08 -10.41
N ASN A 296 7.78 -11.77 -11.34
CA ASN A 296 6.98 -12.94 -11.02
C ASN A 296 7.80 -14.08 -10.42
N GLN A 297 9.03 -14.32 -10.92
CA GLN A 297 9.95 -15.30 -10.33
C GLN A 297 10.38 -14.90 -8.90
N HIS A 298 10.58 -13.61 -8.65
CA HIS A 298 10.87 -13.11 -7.30
C HIS A 298 9.70 -13.34 -6.34
N ILE A 299 8.46 -13.13 -6.79
CA ILE A 299 7.25 -13.42 -6.00
C ILE A 299 7.14 -14.92 -5.70
N ILE A 300 7.40 -15.80 -6.66
CA ILE A 300 7.40 -17.26 -6.44
C ILE A 300 8.47 -17.65 -5.40
N ALA A 301 9.64 -17.01 -5.44
CA ALA A 301 10.73 -17.28 -4.50
C ALA A 301 10.47 -16.77 -3.07
N LEU A 302 9.44 -15.93 -2.85
CA LEU A 302 9.08 -15.46 -1.51
C LEU A 302 8.46 -16.56 -0.64
N ILE A 303 7.73 -17.50 -1.23
CA ILE A 303 7.07 -18.57 -0.46
C ILE A 303 8.09 -19.46 0.27
N PRO A 304 9.12 -20.03 -0.40
CA PRO A 304 10.19 -20.75 0.29
C PRO A 304 10.92 -19.90 1.33
N LEU A 305 11.18 -18.62 1.02
CA LEU A 305 11.87 -17.71 1.93
C LEU A 305 11.10 -17.50 3.25
N LEU A 306 9.79 -17.27 3.16
CA LEU A 306 8.91 -17.11 4.33
C LEU A 306 8.79 -18.43 5.11
N HIS A 307 8.77 -19.56 4.41
CA HIS A 307 8.72 -20.89 5.02
C HIS A 307 9.99 -21.20 5.82
N GLU A 308 11.18 -21.00 5.23
CA GLU A 308 12.46 -21.16 5.92
C GLU A 308 12.54 -20.23 7.14
N THR A 309 12.14 -18.96 6.96
CA THR A 309 12.13 -17.97 8.04
C THR A 309 11.23 -18.40 9.21
N TRP A 310 10.10 -19.04 8.92
CA TRP A 310 9.22 -19.59 9.95
C TRP A 310 9.85 -20.81 10.63
N LEU A 311 10.37 -21.76 9.86
CA LEU A 311 10.99 -22.99 10.37
C LEU A 311 12.14 -22.73 11.33
N GLU A 312 12.95 -21.70 11.08
CA GLU A 312 14.09 -21.36 11.95
C GLU A 312 13.70 -20.91 13.36
N VAL A 313 12.48 -20.39 13.52
CA VAL A 313 12.01 -19.81 14.80
C VAL A 313 11.01 -20.74 15.49
N MET A 314 10.63 -21.84 14.84
CA MET A 314 9.73 -22.81 15.43
C MET A 314 10.42 -23.62 16.53
N PRO A 315 9.79 -23.80 17.70
CA PRO A 315 10.30 -24.70 18.72
C PRO A 315 10.28 -26.13 18.16
N GLU A 316 11.41 -26.84 18.22
CA GLU A 316 11.53 -28.21 17.71
C GLU A 316 10.49 -29.13 18.37
N GLY A 317 9.47 -29.53 17.61
CA GLY A 317 8.42 -30.45 18.05
C GLY A 317 8.91 -31.90 18.15
N LYS A 318 9.37 -32.32 19.35
CA LYS A 318 9.58 -33.75 19.67
C LYS A 318 8.39 -34.42 20.35
N VAL A 319 7.27 -33.73 20.55
CA VAL A 319 6.09 -34.32 21.20
C VAL A 319 4.88 -34.16 20.30
N LYS A 320 4.23 -35.27 19.94
CA LYS A 320 2.91 -35.28 19.31
C LYS A 320 1.93 -34.62 20.28
N LYS A 321 1.65 -33.33 20.10
CA LYS A 321 0.67 -32.60 20.90
C LYS A 321 -0.75 -33.04 20.53
N ALA A 322 -1.65 -33.01 21.52
CA ALA A 322 -3.07 -33.21 21.25
C ALA A 322 -3.61 -32.04 20.39
N PRO A 323 -4.63 -32.26 19.52
CA PRO A 323 -5.17 -31.24 18.60
C PRO A 323 -5.80 -30.01 19.28
N THR A 324 -5.79 -29.93 20.62
CA THR A 324 -6.38 -28.87 21.43
C THR A 324 -5.36 -28.06 22.25
N GLU A 325 -4.10 -28.49 22.30
CA GLU A 325 -3.04 -27.78 23.02
C GLU A 325 -2.47 -26.66 22.17
N SER A 326 -2.40 -25.46 22.73
CA SER A 326 -1.87 -24.30 22.02
C SER A 326 -0.33 -24.32 21.99
N THR A 327 0.26 -23.82 20.91
CA THR A 327 1.70 -23.63 20.82
C THR A 327 2.09 -22.26 21.33
N ASP A 328 2.86 -22.28 22.42
CA ASP A 328 3.35 -21.10 23.07
C ASP A 328 4.53 -20.48 22.30
N LEU A 329 4.36 -19.23 21.89
CA LEU A 329 5.34 -18.39 21.21
C LEU A 329 5.86 -17.32 22.16
N ASN A 330 7.13 -16.95 22.01
CA ASN A 330 7.65 -15.72 22.61
C ASN A 330 7.15 -14.49 21.82
N GLU A 331 7.31 -13.29 22.39
CA GLU A 331 6.84 -12.03 21.79
C GLU A 331 7.46 -11.77 20.40
N GLU A 332 8.75 -12.01 20.20
CA GLU A 332 9.41 -11.80 18.91
C GLU A 332 8.92 -12.77 17.83
N THR A 333 8.71 -14.04 18.18
CA THR A 333 8.19 -15.07 17.29
C THR A 333 6.73 -14.80 16.91
N ALA A 334 5.91 -14.33 17.85
CA ALA A 334 4.52 -13.93 17.58
C ALA A 334 4.45 -12.74 16.62
N MET A 335 5.31 -11.73 16.80
CA MET A 335 5.43 -10.62 15.86
C MET A 335 5.90 -11.08 14.47
N LEU A 336 6.86 -12.01 14.41
CA LEU A 336 7.31 -12.59 13.16
C LEU A 336 6.18 -13.35 12.44
N LEU A 337 5.41 -14.16 13.18
CA LEU A 337 4.24 -14.87 12.63
C LEU A 337 3.23 -13.88 12.03
N SER A 338 2.86 -12.83 12.77
CA SER A 338 1.94 -11.81 12.28
C SER A 338 2.47 -11.15 10.99
N CYS A 339 3.77 -10.86 10.95
CA CYS A 339 4.42 -10.29 9.77
C CYS A 339 4.35 -11.22 8.55
N ILE A 340 4.69 -12.50 8.74
CA ILE A 340 4.64 -13.53 7.70
C ILE A 340 3.21 -13.70 7.17
N LEU A 341 2.21 -13.83 8.05
CA LEU A 341 0.82 -14.06 7.64
C LEU A 341 0.23 -12.87 6.87
N ASN A 342 0.53 -11.64 7.31
CA ASN A 342 0.10 -10.44 6.61
C ASN A 342 0.75 -10.35 5.22
N ILE A 343 2.04 -10.69 5.08
CA ILE A 343 2.69 -10.77 3.76
C ILE A 343 2.04 -11.84 2.89
N LEU A 344 1.78 -13.04 3.42
CA LEU A 344 1.09 -14.10 2.67
C LEU A 344 -0.28 -13.67 2.18
N TYR A 345 -1.04 -12.95 3.02
CA TYR A 345 -2.34 -12.39 2.63
C TYR A 345 -2.23 -11.35 1.52
N LEU A 346 -1.27 -10.43 1.61
CA LEU A 346 -1.03 -9.44 0.56
C LEU A 346 -0.55 -10.10 -0.74
N LEU A 347 0.35 -11.09 -0.67
CA LEU A 347 0.80 -11.86 -1.83
C LEU A 347 -0.38 -12.58 -2.50
N TRP A 348 -1.27 -13.19 -1.72
CA TRP A 348 -2.48 -13.80 -2.27
C TRP A 348 -3.37 -12.76 -2.97
N LYS A 349 -3.60 -11.59 -2.36
CA LYS A 349 -4.39 -10.50 -2.95
C LYS A 349 -3.76 -9.98 -4.25
N TYR A 350 -2.43 -9.83 -4.26
CA TYR A 350 -1.65 -9.42 -5.44
C TYR A 350 -1.78 -10.44 -6.59
N VAL A 351 -1.52 -11.72 -6.32
CA VAL A 351 -1.60 -12.79 -7.33
C VAL A 351 -3.01 -12.94 -7.88
N LYS A 352 -4.04 -12.85 -7.02
CA LYS A 352 -5.45 -12.90 -7.46
C LYS A 352 -5.81 -11.76 -8.43
N ARG A 353 -5.20 -10.59 -8.27
CA ARG A 353 -5.47 -9.42 -9.14
C ARG A 353 -4.78 -9.54 -10.50
N ILE A 354 -3.53 -9.99 -10.52
CA ILE A 354 -2.68 -9.98 -11.73
C ILE A 354 -2.79 -11.27 -12.54
N GLN A 355 -3.33 -12.34 -11.97
CA GLN A 355 -3.40 -13.69 -12.54
C GLN A 355 -3.29 -13.73 -14.08
N ASN A 356 -2.13 -14.20 -14.56
CA ASN A 356 -1.73 -14.26 -15.97
C ASN A 356 -1.11 -15.64 -16.26
N GLU A 357 -0.77 -15.92 -17.52
CA GLU A 357 -0.15 -17.19 -17.93
C GLU A 357 1.14 -17.54 -17.13
N ASN A 358 1.89 -16.52 -16.68
CA ASN A 358 3.16 -16.70 -15.96
C ASN A 358 3.04 -16.75 -14.43
N ILE A 359 1.91 -16.33 -13.86
CA ILE A 359 1.71 -16.32 -12.40
C ILE A 359 0.25 -16.58 -12.04
N SER A 360 0.04 -17.63 -11.25
CA SER A 360 -1.28 -18.03 -10.76
C SER A 360 -1.20 -18.38 -9.27
N VAL A 361 -2.36 -18.50 -8.63
CA VAL A 361 -2.43 -18.93 -7.22
C VAL A 361 -1.82 -20.32 -7.08
N GLU A 362 -2.04 -21.19 -8.07
CA GLU A 362 -1.47 -22.54 -8.12
C GLU A 362 0.04 -22.52 -8.26
N SER A 363 0.58 -21.68 -9.15
CA SER A 363 2.02 -21.62 -9.41
C SER A 363 2.83 -21.05 -8.24
N VAL A 364 2.21 -20.25 -7.37
CA VAL A 364 2.86 -19.64 -6.20
C VAL A 364 2.66 -20.50 -4.95
N PHE A 365 1.41 -20.76 -4.58
CA PHE A 365 1.07 -21.35 -3.27
C PHE A 365 0.95 -22.88 -3.28
N LEU A 366 0.68 -23.51 -4.43
CA LEU A 366 0.51 -24.97 -4.53
C LEU A 366 1.76 -25.71 -5.00
N THR A 367 2.89 -25.02 -5.04
CA THR A 367 4.20 -25.65 -5.17
C THR A 367 4.43 -26.63 -4.02
N SER A 368 5.35 -27.61 -4.20
CA SER A 368 5.70 -28.57 -3.15
C SER A 368 6.11 -27.87 -1.84
N HIS A 369 6.84 -26.75 -1.94
CA HIS A 369 7.19 -25.92 -0.78
C HIS A 369 5.98 -25.18 -0.18
N GLY A 370 5.16 -24.50 -1.00
CA GLY A 370 3.98 -23.79 -0.49
C GLY A 370 2.99 -24.69 0.25
N ARG A 371 2.78 -25.92 -0.24
CA ARG A 371 1.96 -26.92 0.47
C ARG A 371 2.55 -27.32 1.81
N LYS A 372 3.86 -27.61 1.86
CA LYS A 372 4.56 -27.92 3.12
C LYS A 372 4.48 -26.75 4.10
N PHE A 373 4.62 -25.52 3.61
CA PHE A 373 4.54 -24.34 4.46
C PHE A 373 3.18 -24.21 5.14
N LEU A 374 2.10 -24.29 4.36
CA LEU A 374 0.75 -24.19 4.91
C LEU A 374 0.39 -25.36 5.84
N LEU A 375 0.89 -26.57 5.55
CA LEU A 375 0.74 -27.72 6.46
C LEU A 375 1.50 -27.52 7.78
N ASN A 376 2.72 -26.97 7.72
CA ASN A 376 3.50 -26.65 8.92
C ASN A 376 2.86 -25.54 9.76
N LEU A 377 2.13 -24.61 9.14
CA LEU A 377 1.36 -23.59 9.89
C LEU A 377 0.15 -24.21 10.62
N LEU A 378 -0.38 -25.34 10.15
CA LEU A 378 -1.46 -26.06 10.83
C LEU A 378 -0.98 -27.15 11.79
N SER A 379 0.26 -27.65 11.67
CA SER A 379 0.77 -28.72 12.54
C SER A 379 0.88 -28.31 14.00
N ASP A 380 1.27 -27.05 14.24
CA ASP A 380 1.48 -26.49 15.57
C ASP A 380 0.37 -25.50 15.98
N PHE A 381 -0.72 -25.50 15.24
CA PHE A 381 -1.90 -24.66 15.47
C PHE A 381 -2.79 -25.21 16.60
N PRO A 382 -3.41 -24.36 17.44
CA PRO A 382 -3.39 -22.89 17.44
C PRO A 382 -2.22 -22.27 18.22
N TYR A 383 -1.79 -21.07 17.84
CA TYR A 383 -0.67 -20.37 18.47
C TYR A 383 -1.13 -19.41 19.59
N CYS A 384 -0.34 -19.27 20.66
CA CYS A 384 -0.54 -18.34 21.77
C CYS A 384 0.77 -17.61 22.10
N GLN A 385 0.71 -16.46 22.76
CA GLN A 385 1.88 -15.68 23.18
C GLN A 385 2.07 -15.74 24.70
N LEU A 386 3.30 -16.09 25.12
CA LEU A 386 3.70 -16.10 26.53
C LEU A 386 3.92 -14.67 27.05
N GLY A 387 3.24 -14.31 28.13
CA GLY A 387 3.60 -13.15 28.95
C GLY A 387 3.16 -11.78 28.44
N ALA A 388 2.03 -11.67 27.72
CA ALA A 388 1.46 -10.40 27.27
C ALA A 388 1.14 -9.45 28.45
N LYS A 389 2.12 -8.69 28.91
CA LYS A 389 1.93 -7.56 29.83
C LYS A 389 1.73 -6.32 28.98
N SER A 390 0.52 -5.76 29.01
CA SER A 390 0.15 -4.46 28.44
C SER A 390 1.24 -3.40 28.72
N ARG A 391 2.18 -3.22 27.78
CA ARG A 391 3.12 -2.09 27.79
C ARG A 391 2.47 -0.98 26.98
N LYS A 392 2.17 0.15 27.64
CA LYS A 392 1.68 1.37 26.99
C LYS A 392 2.63 1.76 25.85
N LYS A 393 2.08 1.88 24.63
CA LYS A 393 2.76 2.32 23.40
C LYS A 393 3.61 3.58 23.67
N LYS A 394 4.93 3.49 23.45
CA LYS A 394 5.81 4.66 23.29
C LYS A 394 6.22 4.73 21.81
N GLY A 395 5.57 5.62 21.07
CA GLY A 395 5.89 5.97 19.68
C GLY A 395 5.65 4.86 18.68
N SER A 396 4.52 4.89 17.97
CA SER A 396 4.28 4.04 16.81
C SER A 396 5.21 4.46 15.67
N ASN A 397 6.31 3.73 15.45
CA ASN A 397 6.97 3.76 14.15
C ASN A 397 6.02 3.09 13.15
N ALA A 398 5.35 3.89 12.33
CA ALA A 398 4.29 3.46 11.39
C ALA A 398 4.69 2.38 10.35
N LEU A 399 5.98 2.00 10.28
CA LEU A 399 6.48 0.93 9.41
C LEU A 399 6.36 -0.47 10.02
N PHE A 400 6.26 -0.58 11.34
CA PHE A 400 6.20 -1.88 11.99
C PHE A 400 4.74 -2.29 12.14
N ILE A 401 4.45 -3.53 11.75
CA ILE A 401 3.18 -4.17 12.07
C ILE A 401 3.03 -4.08 13.59
N ASP A 402 1.87 -3.57 14.04
CA ASP A 402 1.59 -3.39 15.46
C ASP A 402 1.88 -4.69 16.22
N ALA A 403 2.53 -4.56 17.39
CA ALA A 403 2.85 -5.69 18.24
C ALA A 403 1.57 -6.45 18.59
N ASN A 404 1.65 -7.79 18.62
CA ASN A 404 0.50 -8.60 18.98
C ASN A 404 0.23 -8.45 20.48
N ASP A 405 -0.78 -7.65 20.82
CA ASP A 405 -1.23 -7.47 22.19
C ASP A 405 -2.22 -8.57 22.63
N ASP A 406 -2.62 -9.49 21.74
CA ASP A 406 -3.50 -10.60 22.09
C ASP A 406 -2.70 -11.85 22.52
N PRO A 407 -2.76 -12.27 23.80
CA PRO A 407 -2.08 -13.47 24.27
C PRO A 407 -2.54 -14.76 23.56
N LYS A 408 -3.69 -14.77 22.90
CA LYS A 408 -4.20 -15.93 22.15
C LYS A 408 -3.91 -15.89 20.65
N CYS A 409 -3.22 -14.85 20.16
CA CYS A 409 -2.94 -14.65 18.73
C CYS A 409 -4.18 -14.90 17.85
N THR A 410 -5.37 -14.47 18.28
CA THR A 410 -6.66 -14.86 17.70
C THR A 410 -6.76 -14.37 16.26
N LYS A 411 -6.29 -13.15 15.99
CA LYS A 411 -6.20 -12.58 14.63
C LYS A 411 -5.33 -13.44 13.71
N GLU A 412 -4.12 -13.79 14.13
CA GLU A 412 -3.18 -14.61 13.36
C GLU A 412 -3.75 -16.00 13.09
N ASN A 413 -4.34 -16.63 14.12
CA ASN A 413 -4.97 -17.93 13.99
C ASN A 413 -6.17 -17.91 13.02
N LEU A 414 -7.03 -16.88 13.08
CA LEU A 414 -8.13 -16.69 12.13
C LEU A 414 -7.59 -16.45 10.69
N LEU A 415 -6.49 -15.71 10.56
CA LEU A 415 -5.86 -15.48 9.27
C LEU A 415 -5.25 -16.76 8.68
N ILE A 416 -4.70 -17.66 9.50
CA ILE A 416 -4.28 -19.01 9.08
C ILE A 416 -5.48 -19.80 8.56
N CYS A 417 -6.60 -19.81 9.31
CA CYS A 417 -7.82 -20.49 8.85
C CYS A 417 -8.30 -19.96 7.49
N TYR A 418 -8.29 -18.63 7.30
CA TYR A 418 -8.64 -17.99 6.03
C TYR A 418 -7.67 -18.36 4.90
N LEU A 419 -6.36 -18.18 5.10
CA LEU A 419 -5.33 -18.44 4.08
C LEU A 419 -5.27 -19.91 3.68
N TYR A 420 -5.39 -20.82 4.64
CA TYR A 420 -5.42 -22.24 4.34
C TYR A 420 -6.67 -22.58 3.51
N SER A 421 -7.84 -22.12 3.95
CA SER A 421 -9.10 -22.42 3.28
C SER A 421 -9.17 -21.84 1.87
N ILE A 422 -8.68 -20.61 1.67
CA ILE A 422 -8.75 -19.97 0.34
C ILE A 422 -7.85 -20.63 -0.70
N ILE A 423 -6.73 -21.20 -0.26
CA ILE A 423 -5.75 -21.87 -1.12
C ILE A 423 -6.15 -23.32 -1.36
N PHE A 424 -6.53 -24.06 -0.31
CA PHE A 424 -6.78 -25.50 -0.40
C PHE A 424 -8.21 -25.89 -0.78
N VAL A 425 -9.24 -25.10 -0.50
CA VAL A 425 -10.62 -25.48 -0.90
C VAL A 425 -10.74 -25.58 -2.42
N LYS A 426 -9.98 -24.75 -3.15
CA LYS A 426 -9.95 -24.78 -4.62
C LYS A 426 -9.21 -25.99 -5.19
N VAL A 427 -8.47 -26.70 -4.35
CA VAL A 427 -7.58 -27.79 -4.74
C VAL A 427 -8.18 -29.02 -4.13
N LYS A 428 -8.76 -29.90 -4.95
CA LYS A 428 -9.48 -31.12 -4.54
C LYS A 428 -8.61 -32.19 -3.83
N HIS A 429 -7.60 -31.77 -3.05
CA HIS A 429 -6.60 -32.55 -2.33
C HIS A 429 -6.52 -32.21 -0.83
N GLY A 430 -7.37 -31.33 -0.29
CA GLY A 430 -7.41 -31.08 1.16
C GLY A 430 -7.82 -32.33 1.95
N SER A 431 -7.16 -32.60 3.08
CA SER A 431 -7.51 -33.72 3.95
C SER A 431 -8.55 -33.32 5.00
N LYS A 432 -9.45 -34.26 5.32
CA LYS A 432 -10.54 -34.06 6.31
C LYS A 432 -10.02 -33.70 7.70
N LYS A 433 -8.78 -34.08 8.04
CA LYS A 433 -8.19 -33.79 9.36
C LYS A 433 -7.99 -32.28 9.57
N GLU A 434 -7.45 -31.60 8.57
CA GLU A 434 -7.15 -30.17 8.58
C GLU A 434 -8.44 -29.35 8.59
N ALA A 435 -9.44 -29.78 7.82
CA ALA A 435 -10.78 -29.19 7.86
C ALA A 435 -11.40 -29.28 9.26
N ASN A 436 -11.27 -30.43 9.94
CA ASN A 436 -11.77 -30.61 11.30
C ASN A 436 -11.04 -29.70 12.31
N THR A 437 -9.72 -29.54 12.19
CA THR A 437 -8.93 -28.63 13.04
C THR A 437 -9.40 -27.18 12.89
N ILE A 438 -9.57 -26.71 11.65
CA ILE A 438 -10.09 -25.36 11.37
C ILE A 438 -11.51 -25.19 11.93
N THR A 439 -12.39 -26.16 11.67
CA THR A 439 -13.78 -26.14 12.13
C THR A 439 -13.87 -26.08 13.65
N ALA A 440 -13.07 -26.89 14.36
CA ALA A 440 -13.04 -26.92 15.82
C ALA A 440 -12.58 -25.58 16.40
N PHE A 441 -11.57 -24.94 15.78
CA PHE A 441 -11.09 -23.64 16.22
C PHE A 441 -12.10 -22.52 15.99
N ILE A 442 -12.68 -22.42 14.78
CA ILE A 442 -13.70 -21.40 14.47
C ILE A 442 -14.91 -21.55 15.40
N THR A 443 -15.35 -22.80 15.63
CA THR A 443 -16.42 -23.09 16.59
C THR A 443 -16.07 -22.63 18.00
N LYS A 444 -14.84 -22.93 18.46
CA LYS A 444 -14.33 -22.48 19.76
C LYS A 444 -14.21 -20.95 19.86
N CYS A 445 -13.98 -20.25 18.75
CA CYS A 445 -14.00 -18.78 18.71
C CYS A 445 -15.43 -18.25 18.84
N LEU A 446 -16.39 -18.78 18.07
CA LEU A 446 -17.78 -18.33 18.08
C LEU A 446 -18.48 -18.57 19.43
N PHE A 447 -18.13 -19.64 20.15
CA PHE A 447 -18.67 -19.90 21.49
C PHE A 447 -17.95 -19.18 22.62
N GLN A 448 -16.79 -18.56 22.37
CA GLN A 448 -16.13 -17.74 23.38
C GLN A 448 -16.82 -16.37 23.46
N ASN A 449 -17.53 -16.11 24.56
CA ASN A 449 -18.12 -14.82 24.91
C ASN A 449 -17.06 -13.77 25.31
N LYS A 450 -15.98 -13.64 24.53
CA LYS A 450 -15.00 -12.56 24.68
C LYS A 450 -15.37 -11.42 23.75
N SER A 451 -15.11 -10.19 24.20
CA SER A 451 -15.12 -9.02 23.31
C SER A 451 -14.04 -9.21 22.25
N PHE A 452 -14.46 -9.42 21.00
CA PHE A 452 -13.55 -9.45 19.87
C PHE A 452 -13.07 -8.03 19.54
N LYS A 453 -11.85 -7.90 19.03
CA LYS A 453 -11.34 -6.65 18.46
C LYS A 453 -11.86 -6.50 17.02
N GLU A 454 -11.98 -5.26 16.53
CA GLU A 454 -12.45 -4.95 15.16
C GLU A 454 -11.67 -5.73 14.08
N GLU A 455 -10.35 -5.87 14.24
CA GLU A 455 -9.50 -6.59 13.29
C GLU A 455 -9.79 -8.11 13.26
N GLU A 456 -10.15 -8.70 14.41
CA GLU A 456 -10.48 -10.13 14.53
C GLU A 456 -11.82 -10.42 13.86
N ILE A 457 -12.81 -9.53 14.05
CA ILE A 457 -14.12 -9.64 13.38
C ILE A 457 -13.95 -9.47 11.87
N SER A 458 -13.13 -8.53 11.42
CA SER A 458 -12.80 -8.39 10.00
C SER A 458 -12.19 -9.69 9.41
N CYS A 459 -11.30 -10.38 10.12
CA CYS A 459 -10.78 -11.69 9.69
C CYS A 459 -11.88 -12.76 9.64
N LEU A 460 -12.75 -12.81 10.65
CA LEU A 460 -13.86 -13.75 10.72
C LEU A 460 -14.87 -13.51 9.58
N VAL A 461 -15.22 -12.25 9.30
CA VAL A 461 -16.09 -11.87 8.18
C VAL A 461 -15.46 -12.28 6.84
N ARG A 462 -14.15 -12.11 6.65
CA ARG A 462 -13.44 -12.57 5.43
C ARG A 462 -13.51 -14.09 5.27
N PHE A 463 -13.32 -14.84 6.36
CA PHE A 463 -13.45 -16.30 6.36
C PHE A 463 -14.84 -16.76 5.94
N PHE A 464 -15.87 -16.25 6.60
CA PHE A 464 -17.24 -16.64 6.28
C PHE A 464 -17.71 -16.17 4.91
N ARG A 465 -17.25 -15.00 4.45
CA ARG A 465 -17.53 -14.54 3.08
C ARG A 465 -17.00 -15.52 2.05
N LEU A 466 -15.77 -16.01 2.24
CA LEU A 466 -15.20 -17.05 1.38
C LEU A 466 -16.03 -18.35 1.42
N CYS A 467 -16.50 -18.75 2.60
CA CYS A 467 -17.36 -19.91 2.77
C CYS A 467 -18.69 -19.79 2.02
N PHE A 468 -19.32 -18.61 2.05
CA PHE A 468 -20.65 -18.40 1.48
C PHE A 468 -20.62 -18.06 -0.03
N GLU A 469 -19.58 -17.38 -0.52
CA GLU A 469 -19.37 -17.10 -1.95
C GLU A 469 -18.83 -18.33 -2.71
N GLY A 470 -18.18 -19.28 -2.03
CA GLY A 470 -17.58 -20.47 -2.65
C GLY A 470 -18.58 -21.56 -3.06
N ASN A 471 -18.15 -22.46 -3.95
CA ASN A 471 -18.94 -23.61 -4.34
C ASN A 471 -19.07 -24.60 -3.17
N GLN A 472 -20.31 -24.91 -2.78
CA GLN A 472 -20.58 -25.81 -1.65
C GLN A 472 -20.04 -27.22 -1.84
N GLN A 473 -19.94 -27.70 -3.08
CA GLN A 473 -19.41 -29.04 -3.35
C GLN A 473 -17.94 -29.15 -2.96
N ASP A 474 -17.17 -28.07 -3.16
CA ASP A 474 -15.74 -28.04 -2.80
C ASP A 474 -15.57 -28.07 -1.28
N TRP A 475 -16.39 -27.33 -0.54
CA TRP A 475 -16.42 -27.35 0.92
C TRP A 475 -16.84 -28.72 1.49
N ARG A 476 -17.84 -29.36 0.88
CA ARG A 476 -18.25 -30.73 1.26
C ARG A 476 -17.13 -31.74 1.01
N TYR A 477 -16.43 -31.64 -0.12
CA TYR A 477 -15.30 -32.50 -0.43
C TYR A 477 -14.15 -32.29 0.56
N PHE A 478 -13.87 -31.03 0.91
CA PHE A 478 -12.89 -30.66 1.93
C PHE A 478 -13.26 -31.18 3.33
N GLY A 479 -14.52 -31.53 3.57
CA GLY A 479 -15.02 -32.06 4.85
C GLY A 479 -15.50 -30.98 5.82
N PHE A 480 -15.86 -29.80 5.30
CA PHE A 480 -16.31 -28.66 6.10
C PHE A 480 -17.84 -28.55 6.07
N ASP A 481 -18.47 -28.59 7.24
CA ASP A 481 -19.93 -28.46 7.34
C ASP A 481 -20.38 -27.00 7.46
N LEU A 482 -20.71 -26.40 6.32
CA LEU A 482 -21.22 -25.03 6.23
C LEU A 482 -22.53 -24.81 7.00
N ARG A 483 -23.34 -25.86 7.22
CA ARG A 483 -24.64 -25.72 7.88
C ARG A 483 -24.46 -25.42 9.36
N THR A 484 -23.74 -26.28 10.06
CA THR A 484 -23.41 -26.09 11.49
C THR A 484 -22.65 -24.77 11.71
N MET A 485 -21.76 -24.40 10.79
CA MET A 485 -21.02 -23.13 10.91
C MET A 485 -21.91 -21.89 10.75
N LEU A 486 -22.88 -21.91 9.83
CA LEU A 486 -23.85 -20.82 9.71
C LEU A 486 -24.68 -20.71 10.99
N GLU A 487 -25.14 -21.83 11.54
CA GLU A 487 -25.91 -21.84 12.78
C GLU A 487 -25.13 -21.28 13.96
N ASN A 488 -23.84 -21.60 14.06
CA ASN A 488 -22.96 -21.06 15.09
C ASN A 488 -22.71 -19.55 14.88
N LEU A 489 -22.59 -19.09 13.63
CA LEU A 489 -22.44 -17.67 13.31
C LEU A 489 -23.69 -16.87 13.66
N ILE A 490 -24.89 -17.41 13.43
CA ILE A 490 -26.15 -16.76 13.81
C ILE A 490 -26.24 -16.62 15.34
N THR A 491 -25.93 -17.69 16.09
CA THR A 491 -25.89 -17.59 17.56
C THR A 491 -24.84 -16.60 18.04
N PHE A 492 -23.69 -16.52 17.37
CA PHE A 492 -22.70 -15.50 17.68
C PHE A 492 -23.26 -14.09 17.40
N TYR A 493 -23.92 -13.86 16.27
CA TYR A 493 -24.57 -12.57 15.96
C TYR A 493 -25.61 -12.16 17.01
N GLU A 494 -26.39 -13.11 17.53
CA GLU A 494 -27.44 -12.85 18.53
C GLU A 494 -26.87 -12.61 19.93
N CYS A 495 -25.83 -13.34 20.33
CA CYS A 495 -25.30 -13.34 21.70
C CYS A 495 -24.05 -12.46 21.90
N ALA A 496 -23.32 -12.10 20.84
CA ALA A 496 -22.03 -11.43 20.98
C ALA A 496 -22.17 -9.95 21.31
N ASN A 497 -21.35 -9.50 22.25
CA ASN A 497 -21.16 -8.09 22.55
C ASN A 497 -20.07 -7.52 21.60
N VAL A 498 -20.49 -6.99 20.46
CA VAL A 498 -19.63 -6.42 19.42
C VAL A 498 -20.02 -4.97 19.14
N SER A 499 -19.12 -4.18 18.56
CA SER A 499 -19.42 -2.80 18.17
C SER A 499 -20.56 -2.75 17.13
N HIS A 500 -21.29 -1.63 17.05
CA HIS A 500 -22.37 -1.45 16.07
C HIS A 500 -21.87 -1.67 14.62
N LYS A 501 -20.71 -1.10 14.28
CA LYS A 501 -20.04 -1.27 12.98
C LYS A 501 -19.74 -2.74 12.66
N ASP A 502 -19.26 -3.49 13.63
CA ASP A 502 -18.94 -4.91 13.47
C ASP A 502 -20.20 -5.76 13.32
N ARG A 503 -21.25 -5.44 14.09
CA ARG A 503 -22.57 -6.08 13.98
C ARG A 503 -23.17 -5.90 12.59
N LEU A 504 -23.05 -4.69 12.03
CA LEU A 504 -23.47 -4.39 10.65
C LEU A 504 -22.67 -5.19 9.62
N CYS A 505 -21.35 -5.36 9.82
CA CYS A 505 -20.52 -6.19 8.93
C CYS A 505 -20.97 -7.66 8.95
N LEU A 506 -21.33 -8.20 10.12
CA LEU A 506 -21.90 -9.54 10.25
C LEU A 506 -23.29 -9.63 9.62
N PHE A 507 -24.13 -8.60 9.76
CA PHE A 507 -25.44 -8.54 9.11
C PHE A 507 -25.33 -8.59 7.59
N ARG A 508 -24.44 -7.78 7.00
CA ARG A 508 -24.14 -7.78 5.56
C ARG A 508 -23.71 -9.16 5.07
N LEU A 509 -22.87 -9.83 5.86
CA LEU A 509 -22.40 -11.18 5.56
C LEU A 509 -23.55 -12.21 5.59
N LEU A 510 -24.40 -12.20 6.62
CA LEU A 510 -25.56 -13.10 6.70
C LEU A 510 -26.57 -12.82 5.57
N SER A 511 -26.73 -11.56 5.16
CA SER A 511 -27.59 -11.16 4.05
C SER A 511 -27.12 -11.69 2.68
N MET A 512 -25.84 -12.05 2.54
CA MET A 512 -25.32 -12.72 1.32
C MET A 512 -25.77 -14.19 1.23
N VAL A 513 -26.09 -14.83 2.37
CA VAL A 513 -26.52 -16.23 2.41
C VAL A 513 -27.88 -16.41 1.72
N ASN A 514 -28.71 -15.37 1.65
CA ASN A 514 -30.00 -15.41 0.94
C ASN A 514 -29.87 -15.80 -0.53
N ASP A 515 -28.77 -15.41 -1.18
CA ASP A 515 -28.50 -15.71 -2.59
C ASP A 515 -28.06 -17.17 -2.79
N ASN A 516 -27.79 -17.89 -1.69
CA ASN A 516 -27.28 -19.26 -1.71
C ASN A 516 -28.41 -20.27 -1.50
N SER A 517 -28.85 -20.91 -2.60
CA SER A 517 -30.04 -21.78 -2.69
C SER A 517 -30.09 -22.99 -1.73
N HIS A 518 -28.96 -23.36 -1.13
CA HIS A 518 -28.84 -24.52 -0.25
C HIS A 518 -28.71 -24.17 1.24
N LEU A 519 -28.29 -22.94 1.56
CA LEU A 519 -28.15 -22.46 2.95
C LEU A 519 -29.36 -21.61 3.38
N ASN A 520 -30.04 -20.97 2.43
CA ASN A 520 -31.19 -20.12 2.71
C ASN A 520 -32.43 -20.86 3.27
N LYS A 521 -32.47 -22.20 3.17
CA LYS A 521 -33.53 -23.08 3.71
C LYS A 521 -33.23 -23.66 5.10
N LEU A 522 -32.19 -23.17 5.77
CA LEU A 522 -31.86 -23.67 7.11
C LEU A 522 -32.83 -23.07 8.14
N PRO A 523 -33.39 -23.89 9.06
CA PRO A 523 -34.46 -23.45 9.94
C PRO A 523 -34.03 -22.30 10.85
N LYS A 524 -32.80 -22.33 11.34
CA LYS A 524 -32.23 -21.25 12.17
C LYS A 524 -32.01 -19.95 11.39
N PHE A 525 -31.69 -20.06 10.10
CA PHE A 525 -31.55 -18.89 9.23
C PHE A 525 -32.92 -18.30 8.89
N GLU A 526 -33.94 -19.12 8.64
CA GLU A 526 -35.32 -18.67 8.47
C GLU A 526 -35.87 -18.01 9.75
N GLN A 527 -35.55 -18.57 10.93
CA GLN A 527 -35.89 -17.96 12.22
C GLN A 527 -35.22 -16.60 12.41
N TRP A 528 -33.93 -16.49 12.07
CA TRP A 528 -33.21 -15.22 12.10
C TRP A 528 -33.80 -14.20 11.12
N LEU A 529 -34.11 -14.60 9.87
CA LEU A 529 -34.79 -13.72 8.91
C LEU A 529 -36.15 -13.23 9.42
N SER A 530 -36.87 -14.09 10.15
CA SER A 530 -38.18 -13.77 10.72
C SER A 530 -38.09 -12.81 11.93
N SER A 531 -36.94 -12.71 12.59
CA SER A 531 -36.74 -11.78 13.72
C SER A 531 -36.29 -10.39 13.27
N LEU A 532 -35.77 -10.25 12.05
CA LEU A 532 -35.26 -8.96 11.53
C LEU A 532 -36.28 -7.82 11.51
N PRO A 533 -37.57 -8.03 11.14
CA PRO A 533 -38.57 -6.95 11.18
C PRO A 533 -38.75 -6.33 12.56
N ASN A 534 -38.46 -7.06 13.65
CA ASN A 534 -38.56 -6.55 15.01
C ASN A 534 -37.57 -5.41 15.28
N ALA A 535 -36.47 -5.32 14.52
CA ALA A 535 -35.53 -4.19 14.62
C ALA A 535 -36.20 -2.84 14.27
N LEU A 536 -37.26 -2.84 13.44
CA LEU A 536 -38.06 -1.65 13.15
C LEU A 536 -39.05 -1.31 14.29
N CYS A 537 -39.28 -2.23 15.22
CA CYS A 537 -40.09 -2.03 16.42
C CYS A 537 -39.27 -1.53 17.63
N GLU A 538 -37.94 -1.44 17.51
CA GLU A 538 -37.06 -0.93 18.58
C GLU A 538 -37.04 0.60 18.63
N GLU A 539 -36.71 1.18 19.79
CA GLU A 539 -36.66 2.66 19.97
C GLU A 539 -35.54 3.33 19.17
N ASN A 540 -34.45 2.61 18.89
CA ASN A 540 -33.27 3.15 18.20
C ASN A 540 -32.90 2.27 17.01
N ILE A 541 -32.72 2.87 15.82
CA ILE A 541 -32.27 2.17 14.62
C ILE A 541 -31.17 2.96 13.92
N THR A 542 -30.19 2.26 13.34
CA THR A 542 -29.14 2.92 12.53
C THR A 542 -29.57 3.05 11.08
N ASP A 543 -29.14 4.14 10.42
CA ASP A 543 -29.40 4.38 8.99
C ASP A 543 -28.85 3.24 8.10
N ALA A 544 -27.68 2.71 8.46
CA ALA A 544 -27.07 1.58 7.79
C ALA A 544 -27.90 0.28 7.92
N MET A 545 -28.51 0.02 9.08
CA MET A 545 -29.39 -1.15 9.27
C MET A 545 -30.65 -1.05 8.40
N VAL A 546 -31.26 0.15 8.33
CA VAL A 546 -32.40 0.41 7.43
C VAL A 546 -32.03 0.17 5.97
N PHE A 547 -30.84 0.61 5.54
CA PHE A 547 -30.36 0.37 4.19
C PHE A 547 -30.22 -1.13 3.89
N GLU A 548 -29.65 -1.92 4.81
CA GLU A 548 -29.48 -3.36 4.60
C GLU A 548 -30.82 -4.12 4.62
N LEU A 549 -31.79 -3.73 5.47
CA LEU A 549 -33.16 -4.26 5.44
C LEU A 549 -33.84 -3.95 4.09
N LEU A 550 -33.63 -2.75 3.55
CA LEU A 550 -34.10 -2.40 2.21
C LEU A 550 -33.45 -3.28 1.13
N GLN A 551 -32.14 -3.56 1.21
CA GLN A 551 -31.49 -4.48 0.28
C GLN A 551 -32.05 -5.91 0.39
N LEU A 552 -32.33 -6.41 1.60
CA LEU A 552 -32.98 -7.70 1.80
C LEU A 552 -34.39 -7.73 1.19
N SER A 553 -35.18 -6.67 1.37
CA SER A 553 -36.53 -6.59 0.80
C SER A 553 -36.52 -6.68 -0.73
N LYS A 554 -35.52 -6.08 -1.39
CA LYS A 554 -35.31 -6.15 -2.86
C LYS A 554 -35.00 -7.55 -3.37
N LYS A 555 -34.43 -8.42 -2.53
CA LYS A 555 -34.05 -9.80 -2.90
C LYS A 555 -35.24 -10.78 -2.90
N ASN A 556 -36.47 -10.30 -2.66
CA ASN A 556 -37.71 -11.08 -2.69
C ASN A 556 -37.69 -12.32 -1.78
N CYS A 557 -37.21 -12.17 -0.54
CA CYS A 557 -37.18 -13.24 0.44
C CYS A 557 -38.56 -13.45 1.07
N THR A 558 -39.22 -14.57 0.75
CA THR A 558 -40.61 -14.85 1.18
C THR A 558 -40.77 -14.96 2.69
N VAL A 559 -39.79 -15.52 3.39
CA VAL A 559 -39.81 -15.66 4.87
C VAL A 559 -39.74 -14.29 5.54
N PHE A 560 -38.84 -13.43 5.05
CA PHE A 560 -38.72 -12.06 5.55
C PHE A 560 -39.99 -11.24 5.25
N HIS A 561 -40.56 -11.36 4.04
CA HIS A 561 -41.82 -10.67 3.70
C HIS A 561 -42.99 -11.13 4.57
N ALA A 562 -43.15 -12.44 4.80
CA ALA A 562 -44.20 -12.97 5.67
C ALA A 562 -44.08 -12.46 7.12
N ALA A 563 -42.87 -12.42 7.66
CA ALA A 563 -42.60 -11.86 8.98
C ALA A 563 -42.86 -10.34 9.01
N LEU A 564 -42.42 -9.61 7.99
CA LEU A 564 -42.65 -8.18 7.85
C LEU A 564 -44.14 -7.85 7.86
N VAL A 565 -44.96 -8.60 7.09
CA VAL A 565 -46.43 -8.45 7.03
C VAL A 565 -47.06 -8.62 8.41
N LYS A 566 -46.60 -9.60 9.19
CA LYS A 566 -47.10 -9.84 10.55
C LYS A 566 -46.76 -8.70 11.50
N SER A 567 -45.58 -8.10 11.37
CA SER A 567 -45.11 -7.01 12.23
C SER A 567 -45.57 -5.61 11.78
N ILE A 568 -46.25 -5.47 10.63
CA ILE A 568 -46.73 -4.16 10.12
C ILE A 568 -47.43 -3.32 11.20
N PRO A 569 -48.42 -3.82 11.96
CA PRO A 569 -49.15 -2.98 12.91
C PRO A 569 -48.27 -2.40 14.02
N GLU A 570 -47.32 -3.20 14.52
CA GLU A 570 -46.38 -2.79 15.57
C GLU A 570 -45.35 -1.80 15.05
N ILE A 571 -44.84 -2.02 13.82
CA ILE A 571 -43.90 -1.10 13.17
C ILE A 571 -44.58 0.26 12.97
N LEU A 572 -45.80 0.28 12.42
CA LEU A 572 -46.55 1.51 12.15
C LEU A 572 -46.84 2.32 13.43
N ALA A 573 -47.10 1.64 14.57
CA ALA A 573 -47.27 2.30 15.86
C ALA A 573 -45.96 2.90 16.42
N ASN A 574 -44.80 2.35 16.04
CA ASN A 574 -43.49 2.81 16.51
C ASN A 574 -42.87 3.90 15.61
N LEU A 575 -43.32 4.07 14.37
CA LEU A 575 -42.67 4.93 13.36
C LEU A 575 -42.36 6.38 13.81
N ASP A 576 -43.25 7.01 14.58
CA ASP A 576 -43.06 8.39 15.06
C ASP A 576 -42.14 8.46 16.31
N ASN A 577 -41.89 7.34 16.99
CA ASN A 577 -41.07 7.26 18.20
C ASN A 577 -39.62 6.78 17.92
N ILE A 578 -39.34 6.29 16.71
CA ILE A 578 -38.02 5.78 16.33
C ILE A 578 -36.99 6.90 16.29
N LYS A 579 -35.88 6.73 17.04
CA LYS A 579 -34.70 7.58 16.96
C LYS A 579 -33.68 6.99 15.98
N ILE A 580 -33.35 7.75 14.94
CA ILE A 580 -32.37 7.34 13.94
C ILE A 580 -30.96 7.74 14.39
N ILE A 581 -30.07 6.77 14.53
CA ILE A 581 -28.65 6.99 14.84
C ILE A 581 -27.86 6.98 13.53
N TYR A 582 -27.11 8.04 13.26
CA TYR A 582 -26.28 8.18 12.06
C TYR A 582 -24.84 7.74 12.34
N GLU A 583 -24.29 6.82 11.53
CA GLU A 583 -22.92 6.29 11.72
C GLU A 583 -21.83 7.12 11.00
N ASP A 584 -22.18 7.98 10.03
CA ASP A 584 -21.23 8.77 9.24
C ASP A 584 -21.60 10.27 9.19
N ASP A 585 -20.62 11.16 9.42
CA ASP A 585 -20.67 12.62 9.12
C ASP A 585 -20.69 12.91 7.60
N SER A 586 -21.10 11.95 6.78
CA SER A 586 -21.21 12.14 5.33
C SER A 586 -22.43 13.02 5.04
N ILE A 587 -22.17 14.13 4.35
CA ILE A 587 -23.06 15.27 4.07
C ILE A 587 -24.34 14.89 3.27
N SER A 588 -24.63 13.60 3.04
CA SER A 588 -25.71 13.11 2.16
C SER A 588 -26.87 12.36 2.83
N CYS A 589 -26.81 12.00 4.11
CA CYS A 589 -27.89 11.27 4.78
C CYS A 589 -28.79 12.22 5.60
N ASN A 590 -29.73 12.89 4.94
CA ASN A 590 -30.80 13.61 5.64
C ASN A 590 -31.78 12.60 6.28
N GLU A 591 -32.39 12.97 7.40
CA GLU A 591 -33.41 12.17 8.09
C GLU A 591 -34.52 11.71 7.14
N ASP A 592 -35.01 12.60 6.27
CA ASP A 592 -35.94 12.32 5.18
C ASP A 592 -35.53 11.15 4.28
N HIS A 593 -34.23 11.00 3.99
CA HIS A 593 -33.75 9.90 3.15
C HIS A 593 -33.92 8.55 3.83
N VAL A 594 -33.64 8.48 5.14
CA VAL A 594 -33.80 7.26 5.94
C VAL A 594 -35.28 6.94 6.13
N LYS A 595 -36.12 7.94 6.46
CA LYS A 595 -37.59 7.79 6.53
C LYS A 595 -38.17 7.23 5.23
N ARG A 596 -37.73 7.76 4.08
CA ARG A 596 -38.13 7.26 2.76
C ARG A 596 -37.66 5.83 2.52
N ASN A 597 -36.45 5.47 2.96
CA ASN A 597 -35.95 4.10 2.83
C ASN A 597 -36.80 3.11 3.66
N ILE A 598 -37.26 3.49 4.85
CA ILE A 598 -38.19 2.68 5.66
C ILE A 598 -39.49 2.42 4.87
N ALA A 599 -40.10 3.48 4.32
CA ALA A 599 -41.31 3.33 3.50
C ALA A 599 -41.07 2.42 2.27
N ASN A 600 -39.89 2.54 1.64
CA ASN A 600 -39.51 1.72 0.49
C ASN A 600 -39.30 0.23 0.82
N ILE A 601 -39.08 -0.17 2.08
CA ILE A 601 -39.00 -1.60 2.45
C ILE A 601 -40.32 -2.30 2.10
N PHE A 602 -41.46 -1.64 2.35
CA PHE A 602 -42.79 -2.18 2.08
C PHE A 602 -43.18 -2.18 0.60
N TYR A 603 -42.45 -1.44 -0.24
CA TYR A 603 -42.66 -1.43 -1.70
C TYR A 603 -42.45 -2.81 -2.31
N PHE A 604 -41.44 -3.55 -1.83
CA PHE A 604 -41.01 -4.82 -2.41
C PHE A 604 -41.80 -6.05 -1.93
N LEU A 605 -42.84 -5.87 -1.12
CA LEU A 605 -43.73 -6.96 -0.70
C LEU A 605 -44.42 -7.64 -1.91
N SER A 606 -44.76 -8.93 -1.79
CA SER A 606 -45.31 -9.73 -2.89
C SER A 606 -46.72 -9.31 -3.30
N ARG A 607 -47.13 -9.59 -4.56
CA ARG A 607 -48.39 -9.14 -5.22
C ARG A 607 -49.72 -9.66 -4.58
N GLY A 608 -49.69 -10.30 -3.42
CA GLY A 608 -50.88 -10.84 -2.73
C GLY A 608 -50.92 -10.61 -1.22
N GLU A 609 -49.95 -9.87 -0.66
CA GLU A 609 -49.86 -9.64 0.79
C GLU A 609 -50.81 -8.51 1.25
N ASN A 610 -51.38 -8.65 2.45
CA ASN A 610 -52.42 -7.75 2.94
C ASN A 610 -51.83 -6.39 3.34
N LEU A 611 -51.92 -5.41 2.43
CA LEU A 611 -51.48 -4.03 2.66
C LEU A 611 -52.58 -3.14 3.27
N GLN A 612 -53.73 -3.71 3.65
CA GLN A 612 -54.79 -2.92 4.27
C GLN A 612 -54.33 -2.15 5.52
N PRO A 613 -53.51 -2.71 6.43
CA PRO A 613 -53.03 -1.95 7.59
C PRO A 613 -52.24 -0.68 7.20
N ILE A 614 -51.50 -0.71 6.08
CA ILE A 614 -50.76 0.47 5.58
C ILE A 614 -51.73 1.49 4.97
N LYS A 615 -52.78 1.03 4.27
CA LYS A 615 -53.82 1.91 3.73
C LYS A 615 -54.65 2.56 4.84
N ASP A 616 -54.99 1.79 5.87
CA ASP A 616 -55.70 2.26 7.05
C ASP A 616 -54.84 3.27 7.84
N TYR A 617 -53.53 3.03 7.93
CA TYR A 617 -52.56 3.96 8.52
C TYR A 617 -52.37 5.26 7.72
N VAL A 618 -52.42 5.22 6.38
CA VAL A 618 -52.41 6.45 5.55
C VAL A 618 -53.72 7.23 5.74
N ASN A 619 -54.84 6.55 5.99
CA ASN A 619 -56.15 7.16 6.16
C ASN A 619 -56.46 7.65 7.58
N SER A 620 -55.62 7.34 8.59
CA SER A 620 -55.79 7.84 9.95
C SER A 620 -55.26 9.27 10.11
N ASP A 621 -55.81 9.99 11.09
CA ASP A 621 -55.53 11.41 11.38
C ASP A 621 -54.42 11.62 12.44
N GLU A 622 -53.84 10.56 13.01
CA GLU A 622 -53.05 10.63 14.26
C GLU A 622 -51.52 10.71 14.12
N LEU A 623 -50.91 10.74 12.93
CA LEU A 623 -49.44 10.72 12.78
C LEU A 623 -48.85 11.70 11.74
N SER A 624 -47.53 11.94 11.85
CA SER A 624 -46.75 12.99 11.17
C SER A 624 -46.94 13.10 9.64
N SER A 625 -47.08 14.33 9.13
CA SER A 625 -47.38 14.61 7.70
C SER A 625 -46.34 14.09 6.69
N GLU A 626 -45.12 13.79 7.14
CA GLU A 626 -43.98 13.42 6.29
C GLU A 626 -43.99 11.94 5.91
N TYR A 627 -44.14 11.01 6.86
CA TYR A 627 -44.23 9.57 6.56
C TYR A 627 -45.47 9.26 5.73
N LYS A 628 -46.60 9.91 6.03
CA LYS A 628 -47.85 9.79 5.24
C LYS A 628 -47.60 10.07 3.76
N LYS A 629 -46.88 11.14 3.42
CA LYS A 629 -46.51 11.48 2.05
C LYS A 629 -45.65 10.41 1.38
N TYR A 630 -44.65 9.87 2.09
CA TYR A 630 -43.79 8.82 1.53
C TYR A 630 -44.53 7.49 1.30
N PHE A 631 -45.43 7.10 2.22
CA PHE A 631 -46.26 5.92 2.03
C PHE A 631 -47.28 6.10 0.89
N GLU A 632 -47.87 7.29 0.72
CA GLU A 632 -48.71 7.60 -0.44
C GLU A 632 -47.94 7.52 -1.76
N GLU A 633 -46.73 8.11 -1.83
CA GLU A 633 -45.86 8.03 -3.02
C GLU A 633 -45.47 6.57 -3.33
N MET A 634 -45.13 5.79 -2.30
CA MET A 634 -44.79 4.37 -2.44
C MET A 634 -45.98 3.56 -2.98
N LEU A 635 -47.19 3.77 -2.43
CA LEU A 635 -48.41 3.10 -2.89
C LEU A 635 -48.78 3.48 -4.33
N LYS A 636 -48.59 4.76 -4.72
CA LYS A 636 -48.79 5.23 -6.10
C LYS A 636 -47.82 4.56 -7.07
N LEU A 637 -46.52 4.57 -6.76
CA LEU A 637 -45.49 3.94 -7.58
C LEU A 637 -45.75 2.44 -7.76
N ARG A 638 -46.19 1.75 -6.68
CA ARG A 638 -46.51 0.33 -6.74
C ARG A 638 -47.76 0.05 -7.56
N ALA A 639 -48.78 0.92 -7.49
CA ALA A 639 -49.98 0.82 -8.32
C ALA A 639 -49.67 1.03 -9.81
N GLU A 640 -48.78 1.97 -10.15
CA GLU A 640 -48.30 2.19 -11.52
C GLU A 640 -47.49 1.00 -12.04
N PHE A 641 -46.57 0.47 -11.24
CA PHE A 641 -45.78 -0.72 -11.60
C PHE A 641 -46.65 -1.98 -11.77
N ASN A 642 -47.79 -2.07 -11.09
CA ASN A 642 -48.74 -3.17 -11.23
C ASN A 642 -49.71 -3.02 -12.41
N ARG A 643 -49.75 -1.85 -13.07
CA ARG A 643 -50.54 -1.61 -14.30
C ARG A 643 -49.76 -1.96 -15.58
N ILE A 644 -48.44 -2.15 -15.48
CA ILE A 644 -47.54 -2.69 -16.52
C ILE A 644 -47.38 -4.19 -16.28
#